data_AF-A0A831XVF3-F1
#
_entry.id   AF-A0A831XVF3-F1
#
_cell.length_a   1.000
_cell.length_b   1.000
_cell.length_c   1.000
_cell.angle_alpha   90.00
_cell.angle_beta   90.00
_cell.angle_gamma   90.00
#
_symmetry.space_group_name_H-M   'P 1'
#
loop_
_entity.id
_entity.type
_entity.pdbx_description
1 polymer ?
#
loop_
_entity_poly.entity_id
_entity_poly.type
_entity_poly.pdbx_seq_one_letter_code
_entity_poly.pdbx_strand_id
1 'polypeptide(L)'
;MQTQALIQSGLTGQSPTRRQLVGRVVATERQPSTSFQFHFWATPDSPIGIGTLVVVEAPGRTVWGIVTEGHAYNDVVSPMFDYLGADGKPDSQPPTDRPEIRVYTAAVLRCEPEQPIQPVPIGSVYLATEADVLIALRINEIPEERRVPVGIYDNGGLKAPVYLDADFLIGPEAGHLNVTGTSGLAAKTSAIQFLVNAIFQKVRNRTVAVVCFNVKGGDLLFLDKPPAHALDPKDEEIYRLVGMEPKPFEKVQYYAPYKPDRVNLATLRTHPSLTHNVHPLLWGLREVMRYVEVLLNKDDVEAKADAFLQFLRQRVIDPGFFEFDEEEAKFLIGVDLPRRLEVKNFSDLVFWFEVVLRYLEYANRKQWRSFAVETIRKIQNRLVNLTTRFAGLVSEGTEVFDLPWGRFEDRTIYVIDVANLSEEAQDLIFTRVVAELRERMEQRTLGVDAVIVIVDELNQYAPNTNRETYVMRTLRNICARGRYLGLVLFGAQQFRSQVDRQVIGNCSTALYGRIEMEELAQQGYQIFGPAVKEKMGTLSPGEMLVRHPYFSQPLFVRFPRPAVMRGQDGLRHFPPEPDKSLEDAVFANLRQLDPNLDRNAVADLIASARYSDGELAKDEIIHAMHKVLQERPAPGQVLRAFERALPKAPPRREVSSSPFPYDLTEPPIKGLDDEDDFGALEDDLYEDEDDEENPFL
;
A
#
# COMPACT_ATOMS: atom_id res chain seq x y z
N MET A 1 43.34 34.04 -3.38
CA MET A 1 43.90 32.81 -2.75
C MET A 1 43.45 32.66 -1.29
N GLN A 2 43.72 33.60 -0.36
CA GLN A 2 43.35 33.40 1.05
C GLN A 2 41.83 33.31 1.34
N THR A 3 40.97 34.02 0.59
CA THR A 3 39.52 34.05 0.85
C THR A 3 38.76 32.77 0.47
N GLN A 4 39.30 31.94 -0.43
CA GLN A 4 38.66 30.66 -0.84
C GLN A 4 38.90 29.55 0.20
N ALA A 5 40.03 29.57 0.90
CA ALA A 5 40.34 28.59 1.94
C ALA A 5 39.37 28.66 3.14
N LEU A 6 38.89 29.87 3.46
CA LEU A 6 37.96 30.12 4.57
C LEU A 6 36.56 29.53 4.34
N ILE A 7 36.13 29.40 3.07
CA ILE A 7 34.84 28.77 2.73
C ILE A 7 34.96 27.24 2.82
N GLN A 8 36.13 26.66 2.49
CA GLN A 8 36.38 25.23 2.67
C GLN A 8 36.48 24.82 4.15
N SER A 9 37.07 25.67 5.01
CA SER A 9 37.26 25.32 6.44
C SER A 9 35.96 25.30 7.27
N GLY A 10 34.89 25.94 6.81
CA GLY A 10 33.67 26.15 7.60
C GLY A 10 32.71 24.96 7.68
N LEU A 11 32.85 23.94 6.82
CA LEU A 11 31.82 22.91 6.62
C LEU A 11 32.19 21.49 7.09
N THR A 12 33.47 21.17 7.29
CA THR A 12 33.88 19.78 7.63
C THR A 12 34.99 19.65 8.68
N GLY A 13 35.69 20.72 9.05
CA GLY A 13 36.79 20.66 10.04
C GLY A 13 37.98 19.78 9.65
N GLN A 14 38.05 19.30 8.40
CA GLN A 14 39.12 18.46 7.87
C GLN A 14 39.94 19.23 6.84
N SER A 15 41.26 18.98 6.83
CA SER A 15 42.16 19.47 5.78
C SER A 15 41.68 19.02 4.39
N PRO A 16 41.79 19.87 3.35
CA PRO A 16 41.33 19.50 2.01
C PRO A 16 42.10 18.27 1.51
N THR A 17 41.39 17.16 1.33
CA THR A 17 41.93 15.94 0.74
C THR A 17 42.41 16.25 -0.67
N ARG A 18 43.71 16.04 -0.92
CA ARG A 18 44.34 16.35 -2.20
C ARG A 18 43.72 15.47 -3.29
N ARG A 19 42.99 16.09 -4.23
CA ARG A 19 42.39 15.41 -5.38
C ARG A 19 43.43 14.56 -6.13
N GLN A 20 43.11 13.29 -6.38
CA GLN A 20 43.99 12.37 -7.11
C GLN A 20 43.86 12.60 -8.62
N LEU A 21 44.96 12.96 -9.28
CA LEU A 21 45.03 13.07 -10.73
C LEU A 21 44.89 11.66 -11.35
N VAL A 22 44.01 11.52 -12.34
CA VAL A 22 43.71 10.23 -12.99
C VAL A 22 43.65 10.28 -14.51
N GLY A 23 43.56 11.47 -15.12
CA GLY A 23 43.48 11.58 -16.57
C GLY A 23 43.57 13.00 -17.10
N ARG A 24 43.31 13.16 -18.40
CA ARG A 24 43.28 14.45 -19.08
C ARG A 24 42.17 14.51 -20.12
N VAL A 25 41.45 15.62 -20.14
CA VAL A 25 40.38 15.87 -21.13
C VAL A 25 40.97 15.85 -22.54
N VAL A 26 40.29 15.14 -23.44
CA VAL A 26 40.59 15.07 -24.87
C VAL A 26 39.36 15.51 -25.66
N ALA A 27 39.58 16.37 -26.65
CA ALA A 27 38.58 16.76 -27.62
C ALA A 27 39.15 16.45 -29.01
N THR A 28 38.40 15.69 -29.80
CA THR A 28 38.75 15.38 -31.20
C THR A 28 37.72 16.01 -32.14
N GLU A 29 38.01 16.05 -33.44
CA GLU A 29 37.06 16.55 -34.44
C GLU A 29 35.72 15.77 -34.42
N ARG A 30 35.78 14.45 -34.22
CA ARG A 30 34.59 13.57 -34.15
C ARG A 30 33.90 13.57 -32.78
N GLN A 31 34.65 13.84 -31.72
CA GLN A 31 34.19 13.86 -30.33
C GLN A 31 34.70 15.14 -29.64
N PRO A 32 34.11 16.31 -29.96
CA PRO A 32 34.46 17.56 -29.29
C PRO A 32 33.94 17.54 -27.84
N SER A 33 34.65 18.22 -26.94
CA SER A 33 34.08 18.52 -25.62
C SER A 33 32.97 19.57 -25.78
N THR A 34 31.86 19.36 -25.06
CA THR A 34 30.67 20.23 -25.06
C THR A 34 30.41 20.74 -23.65
N SER A 35 29.35 21.53 -23.45
CA SER A 35 28.94 21.99 -22.11
C SER A 35 28.27 20.89 -21.26
N PHE A 36 27.87 19.78 -21.88
CA PHE A 36 27.07 18.71 -21.26
C PHE A 36 27.79 17.36 -21.22
N GLN A 37 28.83 17.18 -22.03
CA GLN A 37 29.58 15.95 -22.17
C GLN A 37 31.03 16.26 -22.56
N PHE A 38 31.97 15.51 -21.99
CA PHE A 38 33.38 15.55 -22.37
C PHE A 38 33.98 14.13 -22.39
N HIS A 39 35.15 14.02 -23.00
CA HIS A 39 35.92 12.78 -23.05
C HIS A 39 37.27 13.01 -22.39
N PHE A 40 37.82 11.97 -21.75
CA PHE A 40 39.16 12.03 -21.18
C PHE A 40 39.84 10.68 -21.26
N TRP A 41 41.17 10.68 -21.40
CA TRP A 41 41.96 9.46 -21.30
C TRP A 41 42.54 9.32 -19.89
N ALA A 42 42.70 8.08 -19.45
CA ALA A 42 43.33 7.66 -18.21
C ALA A 42 44.19 6.41 -18.46
N THR A 43 45.08 6.10 -17.51
CA THR A 43 45.94 4.91 -17.56
C THR A 43 45.15 3.63 -17.21
N PRO A 44 45.57 2.43 -17.67
CA PRO A 44 44.84 1.18 -17.41
C PRO A 44 44.75 0.75 -15.92
N ASP A 45 45.61 1.28 -15.05
CA ASP A 45 45.56 1.08 -13.60
C ASP A 45 44.59 2.03 -12.88
N SER A 46 44.01 3.00 -13.59
CA SER A 46 43.09 4.00 -13.02
C SER A 46 41.79 3.37 -12.50
N PRO A 47 41.33 3.69 -11.27
CA PRO A 47 40.17 3.06 -10.62
C PRO A 47 38.81 3.58 -11.13
N ILE A 48 38.73 3.95 -12.41
CA ILE A 48 37.56 4.58 -13.03
C ILE A 48 36.67 3.54 -13.70
N GLY A 49 35.38 3.57 -13.37
CA GLY A 49 34.34 2.78 -14.01
C GLY A 49 33.07 3.59 -14.27
N ILE A 50 32.03 2.92 -14.76
CA ILE A 50 30.73 3.56 -15.02
C ILE A 50 30.11 4.03 -13.71
N GLY A 51 29.75 5.31 -13.67
CA GLY A 51 29.23 6.02 -12.52
C GLY A 51 30.28 6.69 -11.63
N THR A 52 31.58 6.57 -11.91
CA THR A 52 32.64 7.29 -11.15
C THR A 52 32.49 8.80 -11.37
N LEU A 53 32.45 9.59 -10.29
CA LEU A 53 32.49 11.05 -10.36
C LEU A 53 33.94 11.53 -10.52
N VAL A 54 34.12 12.47 -11.44
CA VAL A 54 35.40 13.10 -11.77
C VAL A 54 35.28 14.61 -11.78
N VAL A 55 36.39 15.29 -11.52
CA VAL A 55 36.50 16.75 -11.47
C VAL A 55 37.51 17.20 -12.52
N VAL A 56 37.14 18.13 -13.39
CA VAL A 56 38.06 18.83 -14.29
C VAL A 56 38.38 20.18 -13.66
N GLU A 57 39.68 20.42 -13.41
CA GLU A 57 40.16 21.73 -12.98
C GLU A 57 40.82 22.47 -14.15
N ALA A 58 40.40 23.72 -14.35
CA ALA A 58 41.01 24.66 -15.28
C ALA A 58 41.06 26.07 -14.66
N PRO A 59 41.89 27.00 -15.18
CA PRO A 59 41.98 28.35 -14.63
C PRO A 59 40.62 29.05 -14.58
N GLY A 60 40.12 29.30 -13.37
CA GLY A 60 38.83 29.96 -13.14
C GLY A 60 37.58 29.11 -13.42
N ARG A 61 37.71 27.79 -13.69
CA ARG A 61 36.56 26.90 -13.88
C ARG A 61 36.76 25.53 -13.26
N THR A 62 35.77 25.04 -12.54
CA THR A 62 35.67 23.65 -12.09
C THR A 62 34.47 22.99 -12.75
N VAL A 63 34.61 21.76 -13.23
CA VAL A 63 33.53 20.98 -13.83
C VAL A 63 33.46 19.62 -13.15
N TRP A 64 32.28 19.24 -12.67
CA TRP A 64 32.02 17.91 -12.13
C TRP A 64 31.29 17.09 -13.17
N GLY A 65 31.76 15.87 -13.43
CA GLY A 65 31.13 14.94 -14.37
C GLY A 65 31.00 13.55 -13.77
N ILE A 66 30.07 12.77 -14.32
CA ILE A 66 29.91 11.34 -14.03
C ILE A 66 30.26 10.53 -15.28
N VAL A 67 31.10 9.52 -15.12
CA VAL A 67 31.48 8.63 -16.22
C VAL A 67 30.27 7.80 -16.64
N THR A 68 29.85 7.94 -17.89
CA THR A 68 28.71 7.21 -18.47
C THR A 68 29.13 6.02 -19.31
N GLU A 69 30.35 6.01 -19.84
CA GLU A 69 30.86 5.00 -20.76
C GLU A 69 32.40 4.96 -20.73
N GLY A 70 32.99 3.83 -21.11
CA GLY A 70 34.45 3.67 -21.17
C GLY A 70 34.86 2.66 -22.24
N HIS A 71 35.96 2.97 -22.92
CA HIS A 71 36.52 2.17 -24.01
C HIS A 71 38.02 1.98 -23.79
N ALA A 72 38.52 0.77 -24.04
CA ALA A 72 39.95 0.52 -24.17
C ALA A 72 40.38 0.78 -25.63
N TYR A 73 41.49 1.48 -25.82
CA TYR A 73 42.10 1.74 -27.12
C TYR A 73 43.58 1.35 -27.06
N ASN A 74 44.06 0.73 -28.13
CA ASN A 74 45.47 0.54 -28.42
C ASN A 74 45.79 1.13 -29.81
N ASP A 75 47.02 0.95 -30.28
CA ASP A 75 47.50 1.43 -31.58
C ASP A 75 47.11 0.53 -32.77
N VAL A 76 46.30 -0.52 -32.53
CA VAL A 76 46.03 -1.58 -33.51
C VAL A 76 44.84 -1.23 -34.41
N VAL A 77 45.11 -1.07 -35.71
CA VAL A 77 44.10 -0.70 -36.72
C VAL A 77 43.13 -1.85 -37.07
N SER A 78 43.54 -3.11 -36.89
CA SER A 78 42.75 -4.29 -37.25
C SER A 78 43.12 -5.51 -36.38
N PRO A 79 42.15 -6.34 -35.94
CA PRO A 79 42.43 -7.55 -35.15
C PRO A 79 43.44 -8.51 -35.79
N MET A 80 43.56 -8.51 -37.13
CA MET A 80 44.56 -9.32 -37.84
C MET A 80 46.00 -8.91 -37.50
N PHE A 81 46.26 -7.63 -37.23
CA PHE A 81 47.59 -7.14 -36.83
C PHE A 81 47.91 -7.41 -35.35
N ASP A 82 46.90 -7.78 -34.55
CA ASP A 82 47.08 -8.33 -33.21
C ASP A 82 47.42 -9.82 -33.29
N TYR A 83 46.60 -10.59 -33.99
CA TYR A 83 46.85 -12.02 -34.25
C TYR A 83 48.24 -12.28 -34.85
N LEU A 84 48.65 -11.52 -35.88
CA LEU A 84 49.97 -11.64 -36.48
C LEU A 84 51.09 -11.12 -35.58
N GLY A 85 50.84 -10.11 -34.74
CA GLY A 85 51.83 -9.59 -33.78
C GLY A 85 52.13 -10.56 -32.63
N ALA A 86 51.23 -11.52 -32.41
CA ALA A 86 51.34 -12.61 -31.45
C ALA A 86 51.64 -13.97 -32.12
N ASP A 87 52.14 -14.00 -33.36
CA ASP A 87 52.42 -15.24 -34.14
C ASP A 87 51.26 -16.26 -34.17
N GLY A 88 50.01 -15.78 -34.07
CA GLY A 88 48.80 -16.59 -33.96
C GLY A 88 48.61 -17.34 -32.63
N LYS A 89 49.37 -16.99 -31.59
CA LYS A 89 49.40 -17.63 -30.27
C LYS A 89 48.94 -16.67 -29.16
N PRO A 90 47.78 -16.91 -28.52
CA PRO A 90 47.22 -16.03 -27.48
C PRO A 90 48.10 -15.86 -26.22
N ASP A 91 49.06 -16.76 -25.99
CA ASP A 91 49.98 -16.77 -24.85
C ASP A 91 51.34 -16.14 -25.15
N SER A 92 51.62 -15.75 -26.41
CA SER A 92 52.89 -15.10 -26.75
C SER A 92 52.89 -13.64 -26.33
N GLN A 93 54.03 -13.17 -25.80
CA GLN A 93 54.25 -11.75 -25.59
C GLN A 93 54.71 -11.12 -26.91
N PRO A 94 54.02 -10.10 -27.44
CA PRO A 94 54.42 -9.46 -28.69
C PRO A 94 55.79 -8.77 -28.54
N PRO A 95 56.59 -8.63 -29.62
CA PRO A 95 57.96 -8.10 -29.54
C PRO A 95 58.09 -6.64 -29.05
N THR A 96 56.97 -5.90 -29.07
CA THR A 96 56.85 -4.52 -28.63
C THR A 96 55.66 -4.38 -27.69
N ASP A 97 55.88 -3.75 -26.55
CA ASP A 97 54.82 -3.34 -25.64
C ASP A 97 53.89 -2.33 -26.33
N ARG A 98 52.59 -2.66 -26.41
CA ARG A 98 51.58 -1.86 -27.14
C ARG A 98 50.86 -0.95 -26.14
N PRO A 99 50.85 0.39 -26.34
CA PRO A 99 50.26 1.30 -25.38
C PRO A 99 48.73 1.16 -25.35
N GLU A 100 48.19 0.63 -24.25
CA GLU A 100 46.75 0.71 -23.93
C GLU A 100 46.44 2.04 -23.23
N ILE A 101 45.42 2.75 -23.70
CA ILE A 101 44.77 3.84 -22.98
C ILE A 101 43.29 3.52 -22.75
N ARG A 102 42.73 4.02 -21.65
CA ARG A 102 41.28 3.99 -21.44
C ARG A 102 40.70 5.36 -21.69
N VAL A 103 39.75 5.46 -22.61
CA VAL A 103 39.04 6.70 -22.92
C VAL A 103 37.62 6.59 -22.38
N TYR A 104 37.27 7.53 -21.51
CA TYR A 104 35.98 7.58 -20.84
C TYR A 104 35.15 8.75 -21.37
N THR A 105 33.84 8.51 -21.50
CA THR A 105 32.84 9.55 -21.72
C THR A 105 32.25 9.94 -20.37
N ALA A 106 32.18 11.24 -20.08
CA ALA A 106 31.56 11.76 -18.87
C ALA A 106 30.48 12.80 -19.20
N ALA A 107 29.30 12.64 -18.59
CA ALA A 107 28.24 13.63 -18.60
C ALA A 107 28.50 14.67 -17.51
N VAL A 108 28.33 15.96 -17.84
CA VAL A 108 28.52 17.07 -16.90
C VAL A 108 27.34 17.12 -15.93
N LEU A 109 27.65 17.10 -14.63
CA LEU A 109 26.68 17.26 -13.55
C LEU A 109 26.49 18.74 -13.18
N ARG A 110 27.61 19.47 -13.07
CA ARG A 110 27.70 20.86 -12.63
C ARG A 110 28.96 21.51 -13.19
N CYS A 111 28.95 22.83 -13.36
CA CYS A 111 30.17 23.61 -13.52
C CYS A 111 30.09 24.90 -12.69
N GLU A 112 31.24 25.38 -12.24
CA GLU A 112 31.38 26.65 -11.54
C GLU A 112 32.46 27.51 -12.23
N PRO A 113 32.14 28.76 -12.63
CA PRO A 113 30.81 29.39 -12.56
C PRO A 113 29.80 28.74 -13.53
N GLU A 114 28.51 28.74 -13.15
CA GLU A 114 27.43 28.15 -13.98
C GLU A 114 27.21 28.91 -15.28
N GLN A 115 27.43 30.22 -15.27
CA GLN A 115 27.27 31.11 -16.42
C GLN A 115 28.59 31.83 -16.76
N PRO A 116 28.94 31.97 -18.05
CA PRO A 116 28.24 31.42 -19.21
C PRO A 116 28.40 29.89 -19.33
N ILE A 117 27.34 29.24 -19.82
CA ILE A 117 27.39 27.84 -20.27
C ILE A 117 28.37 27.74 -21.45
N GLN A 118 29.47 27.02 -21.27
CA GLN A 118 30.53 26.84 -22.27
C GLN A 118 31.06 25.40 -22.21
N PRO A 119 31.76 24.94 -23.28
CA PRO A 119 32.39 23.62 -23.29
C PRO A 119 33.34 23.37 -22.13
N VAL A 120 33.43 22.10 -21.73
CA VAL A 120 34.43 21.65 -20.75
C VAL A 120 35.84 21.96 -21.28
N PRO A 121 36.69 22.66 -20.50
CA PRO A 121 38.04 23.03 -20.94
C PRO A 121 38.96 21.81 -21.01
N ILE A 122 39.97 21.88 -21.88
CA ILE A 122 41.04 20.88 -21.96
C ILE A 122 41.91 21.00 -20.70
N GLY A 123 41.61 20.20 -19.69
CA GLY A 123 42.23 20.25 -18.36
C GLY A 123 42.61 18.88 -17.82
N SER A 124 43.19 18.90 -16.61
CA SER A 124 43.48 17.70 -15.84
C SER A 124 42.21 17.15 -15.20
N VAL A 125 42.06 15.83 -15.18
CA VAL A 125 40.92 15.12 -14.62
C VAL A 125 41.33 14.41 -13.33
N TYR A 126 40.57 14.66 -12.28
CA TYR A 126 40.80 14.14 -10.94
C TYR A 126 39.62 13.28 -10.47
N LEU A 127 39.85 12.37 -9.53
CA LEU A 127 38.75 11.74 -8.79
C LEU A 127 38.06 12.76 -7.88
N ALA A 128 36.73 12.64 -7.78
CA ALA A 128 35.94 13.41 -6.83
C ALA A 128 36.28 13.05 -5.38
N THR A 129 36.22 14.04 -4.50
CA THR A 129 36.16 13.87 -3.04
C THR A 129 34.71 13.77 -2.55
N GLU A 130 34.49 13.47 -1.27
CA GLU A 130 33.15 13.51 -0.66
C GLU A 130 32.49 14.89 -0.80
N ALA A 131 33.25 15.97 -0.60
CA ALA A 131 32.77 17.34 -0.80
C ALA A 131 32.39 17.62 -2.27
N ASP A 132 33.12 17.03 -3.23
CA ASP A 132 32.80 17.13 -4.66
C ASP A 132 31.47 16.44 -4.99
N VAL A 133 31.14 15.31 -4.35
CA VAL A 133 29.84 14.64 -4.53
C VAL A 133 28.70 15.54 -4.07
N LEU A 134 28.84 16.18 -2.90
CA LEU A 134 27.81 17.08 -2.37
C LEU A 134 27.58 18.31 -3.27
N ILE A 135 28.65 18.86 -3.86
CA ILE A 135 28.58 19.99 -4.79
C ILE A 135 27.99 19.56 -6.14
N ALA A 136 28.50 18.48 -6.73
CA ALA A 136 28.10 17.98 -8.04
C ALA A 136 26.61 17.60 -8.11
N LEU A 137 26.06 17.08 -7.02
CA LEU A 137 24.66 16.67 -6.91
C LEU A 137 23.73 17.76 -6.35
N ARG A 138 24.23 19.00 -6.17
CA ARG A 138 23.51 20.13 -5.53
C ARG A 138 23.03 19.86 -4.10
N ILE A 139 23.50 18.82 -3.44
CA ILE A 139 23.14 18.49 -2.05
C ILE A 139 23.60 19.61 -1.09
N ASN A 140 24.67 20.33 -1.44
CA ASN A 140 25.11 21.53 -0.73
C ASN A 140 24.08 22.67 -0.74
N GLU A 141 23.14 22.70 -1.69
CA GLU A 141 22.04 23.69 -1.78
C GLU A 141 20.81 23.25 -0.97
N ILE A 142 20.72 21.98 -0.55
CA ILE A 142 19.65 21.47 0.31
C ILE A 142 19.99 21.81 1.78
N PRO A 143 19.15 22.57 2.51
CA PRO A 143 19.29 22.81 3.95
C PRO A 143 19.27 21.51 4.76
N GLU A 144 20.04 21.45 5.83
CA GLU A 144 20.28 20.20 6.58
C GLU A 144 19.00 19.59 7.15
N GLU A 145 18.08 20.43 7.64
CA GLU A 145 16.77 20.05 8.16
C GLU A 145 15.80 19.48 7.10
N ARG A 146 16.13 19.63 5.81
CA ARG A 146 15.40 19.07 4.66
C ARG A 146 16.09 17.87 4.02
N ARG A 147 17.30 17.48 4.46
CA ARG A 147 18.05 16.36 3.89
C ARG A 147 17.52 15.01 4.37
N VAL A 148 16.91 14.24 3.46
CA VAL A 148 16.49 12.85 3.69
C VAL A 148 17.51 11.90 3.04
N PRO A 149 18.28 11.10 3.80
CA PRO A 149 19.23 10.18 3.19
C PRO A 149 18.52 9.06 2.42
N VAL A 150 18.98 8.80 1.18
CA VAL A 150 18.52 7.69 0.33
C VAL A 150 19.54 6.54 0.27
N GLY A 151 20.77 6.78 0.71
CA GLY A 151 21.84 5.79 0.77
C GLY A 151 23.21 6.47 0.70
N ILE A 152 24.23 5.70 0.31
CA ILE A 152 25.54 6.22 -0.06
C ILE A 152 25.78 6.05 -1.57
N TYR A 153 26.52 6.98 -2.14
CA TYR A 153 27.30 6.74 -3.34
C TYR A 153 28.50 5.86 -2.96
N ASP A 154 28.71 4.75 -3.68
CA ASP A 154 29.75 3.74 -3.44
C ASP A 154 30.40 3.36 -4.79
N ASN A 155 31.41 4.12 -5.24
CA ASN A 155 32.04 3.93 -6.55
C ASN A 155 33.45 4.56 -6.58
N GLY A 156 34.39 3.98 -7.36
CA GLY A 156 35.76 4.47 -7.47
C GLY A 156 36.55 4.48 -6.16
N GLY A 157 36.13 3.68 -5.17
CA GLY A 157 36.66 3.70 -3.80
C GLY A 157 36.13 4.84 -2.92
N LEU A 158 35.31 5.75 -3.46
CA LEU A 158 34.67 6.82 -2.71
C LEU A 158 33.33 6.35 -2.14
N LYS A 159 33.15 6.54 -0.83
CA LYS A 159 31.85 6.46 -0.15
C LYS A 159 31.42 7.86 0.29
N ALA A 160 30.21 8.28 -0.08
CA ALA A 160 29.66 9.58 0.29
C ALA A 160 28.14 9.49 0.50
N PRO A 161 27.55 10.10 1.54
CA PRO A 161 26.11 10.06 1.76
C PRO A 161 25.34 10.87 0.71
N VAL A 162 24.23 10.32 0.24
CA VAL A 162 23.34 10.93 -0.77
C VAL A 162 22.01 11.27 -0.12
N TYR A 163 21.58 12.53 -0.31
CA TYR A 163 20.36 13.07 0.29
C TYR A 163 19.39 13.57 -0.78
N LEU A 164 18.10 13.39 -0.52
CA LEU A 164 16.97 13.97 -1.23
C LEU A 164 16.48 15.20 -0.47
N ASP A 165 15.84 16.14 -1.17
CA ASP A 165 15.11 17.23 -0.53
C ASP A 165 13.72 16.75 -0.10
N ALA A 166 13.43 16.87 1.21
CA ALA A 166 12.13 16.56 1.79
C ALA A 166 10.98 17.31 1.09
N ASP A 167 11.17 18.54 0.63
CA ASP A 167 10.07 19.31 0.03
C ASP A 167 9.70 18.84 -1.38
N PHE A 168 10.64 18.16 -2.06
CA PHE A 168 10.37 17.49 -3.33
C PHE A 168 9.86 16.06 -3.13
N LEU A 169 10.28 15.39 -2.05
CA LEU A 169 9.86 14.02 -1.75
C LEU A 169 8.45 13.94 -1.14
N ILE A 170 8.14 14.80 -0.17
CA ILE A 170 6.90 14.80 0.63
C ILE A 170 6.14 16.13 0.64
N GLY A 171 6.38 17.01 -0.34
CA GLY A 171 5.71 18.31 -0.48
C GLY A 171 6.32 19.43 0.37
N PRO A 172 6.06 20.72 0.05
CA PRO A 172 5.05 21.19 -0.89
C PRO A 172 5.52 21.38 -2.34
N GLU A 173 6.83 21.51 -2.58
CA GLU A 173 7.40 21.90 -3.89
C GLU A 173 7.09 20.88 -4.99
N ALA A 174 7.31 19.61 -4.70
CA ALA A 174 6.92 18.50 -5.56
C ALA A 174 6.36 17.35 -4.71
N GLY A 175 6.29 16.15 -5.25
CA GLY A 175 5.92 15.01 -4.43
C GLY A 175 6.05 13.70 -5.18
N HIS A 176 5.67 12.68 -4.42
CA HIS A 176 5.47 11.30 -4.83
C HIS A 176 6.74 10.55 -5.25
N LEU A 177 6.80 9.33 -4.74
CA LEU A 177 7.87 8.38 -4.97
C LEU A 177 7.33 7.24 -5.82
N ASN A 178 8.08 6.85 -6.85
CA ASN A 178 7.82 5.65 -7.61
C ASN A 178 9.00 4.69 -7.52
N VAL A 179 8.79 3.48 -7.00
CA VAL A 179 9.82 2.44 -6.90
C VAL A 179 9.50 1.30 -7.86
N THR A 180 10.39 1.03 -8.82
CA THR A 180 10.22 -0.06 -9.79
C THR A 180 11.38 -1.04 -9.72
N GLY A 181 11.11 -2.33 -9.92
CA GLY A 181 12.15 -3.36 -9.97
C GLY A 181 11.60 -4.76 -9.78
N THR A 182 12.38 -5.75 -10.21
CA THR A 182 11.95 -7.15 -10.26
C THR A 182 11.78 -7.75 -8.86
N SER A 183 10.87 -8.73 -8.79
CA SER A 183 10.52 -9.41 -7.54
C SER A 183 11.70 -10.22 -6.96
N GLY A 184 11.66 -10.48 -5.66
CA GLY A 184 12.63 -11.38 -4.98
C GLY A 184 13.97 -10.76 -4.58
N LEU A 185 14.44 -9.68 -5.22
CA LEU A 185 15.73 -9.03 -4.89
C LEU A 185 15.67 -8.01 -3.75
N ALA A 186 14.56 -8.00 -3.00
CA ALA A 186 14.35 -7.18 -1.80
C ALA A 186 14.64 -5.67 -1.96
N ALA A 187 14.49 -5.11 -3.18
CA ALA A 187 14.78 -3.71 -3.44
C ALA A 187 13.58 -2.77 -3.13
N LYS A 188 12.37 -3.12 -3.61
CA LYS A 188 11.18 -2.24 -3.56
C LYS A 188 10.78 -1.83 -2.14
N THR A 189 10.21 -2.77 -1.40
CA THR A 189 9.62 -2.55 -0.07
C THR A 189 10.70 -2.15 0.94
N SER A 190 11.91 -2.70 0.83
CA SER A 190 13.03 -2.35 1.71
C SER A 190 13.52 -0.91 1.50
N ALA A 191 13.60 -0.41 0.27
CA ALA A 191 13.97 0.98 0.04
C ALA A 191 12.89 1.94 0.59
N ILE A 192 11.60 1.60 0.42
CA ILE A 192 10.51 2.37 1.03
C ILE A 192 10.61 2.35 2.57
N GLN A 193 10.84 1.19 3.18
CA GLN A 193 11.04 1.07 4.63
C GLN A 193 12.24 1.90 5.12
N PHE A 194 13.39 1.82 4.45
CA PHE A 194 14.57 2.63 4.79
C PHE A 194 14.28 4.13 4.66
N LEU A 195 13.67 4.56 3.54
CA LEU A 195 13.39 5.96 3.28
C LEU A 195 12.32 6.55 4.20
N VAL A 196 11.29 5.78 4.56
CA VAL A 196 10.29 6.18 5.57
C VAL A 196 10.94 6.29 6.95
N ASN A 197 11.83 5.37 7.31
CA ASN A 197 12.61 5.45 8.54
C ASN A 197 13.54 6.68 8.54
N ALA A 198 14.07 7.08 7.37
CA ALA A 198 14.87 8.30 7.16
C ALA A 198 14.05 9.60 7.07
N ILE A 199 12.74 9.55 6.78
CA ILE A 199 11.81 10.67 6.95
C ILE A 199 11.44 10.81 8.43
N PHE A 200 11.27 9.68 9.13
CA PHE A 200 11.49 9.62 10.56
C PHE A 200 12.99 9.89 10.85
N GLN A 201 13.41 10.10 12.10
CA GLN A 201 14.79 10.52 12.46
C GLN A 201 15.32 11.88 11.89
N LYS A 202 15.15 12.23 10.60
CA LYS A 202 15.76 13.42 9.97
C LYS A 202 14.82 14.59 9.74
N VAL A 203 13.64 14.39 9.15
CA VAL A 203 12.70 15.51 8.94
C VAL A 203 12.15 15.95 10.31
N ARG A 204 12.42 17.19 10.74
CA ARG A 204 11.97 17.72 12.05
C ARG A 204 11.00 18.90 11.94
N ASN A 205 10.85 19.49 10.76
CA ASN A 205 10.05 20.69 10.55
C ASN A 205 8.55 20.46 10.32
N ARG A 206 8.08 19.20 10.35
CA ARG A 206 6.68 18.81 10.13
C ARG A 206 6.36 17.48 10.79
N THR A 207 5.08 17.21 11.02
CA THR A 207 4.56 15.93 11.51
C THR A 207 4.23 14.96 10.36
N VAL A 208 4.82 13.77 10.50
CA VAL A 208 4.92 12.55 9.69
C VAL A 208 3.99 11.37 9.99
N ALA A 209 2.85 11.13 9.32
CA ALA A 209 2.18 9.82 9.40
C ALA A 209 2.35 8.99 8.12
N VAL A 210 2.17 7.67 8.23
CA VAL A 210 2.22 6.73 7.10
C VAL A 210 1.00 5.83 7.14
N VAL A 211 0.37 5.60 6.00
CA VAL A 211 -0.68 4.59 5.80
C VAL A 211 -0.19 3.61 4.75
N CYS A 212 -0.24 2.31 5.02
CA CYS A 212 0.21 1.30 4.07
C CYS A 212 -0.72 0.08 4.05
N PHE A 213 -0.97 -0.45 2.86
CA PHE A 213 -1.81 -1.63 2.65
C PHE A 213 -0.93 -2.89 2.56
N ASN A 214 -1.12 -3.84 3.47
CA ASN A 214 -0.49 -5.15 3.39
C ASN A 214 -1.34 -6.04 2.47
N VAL A 215 -0.92 -6.16 1.20
CA VAL A 215 -1.62 -6.91 0.15
C VAL A 215 -1.15 -8.37 0.02
N LYS A 216 -0.08 -8.75 0.73
CA LYS A 216 0.57 -10.06 0.56
C LYS A 216 1.17 -10.60 1.86
N GLY A 217 0.60 -11.71 2.35
CA GLY A 217 1.17 -12.49 3.45
C GLY A 217 1.50 -11.65 4.68
N GLY A 218 2.70 -11.84 5.22
CA GLY A 218 3.16 -11.16 6.44
C GLY A 218 4.10 -9.97 6.21
N ASP A 219 4.27 -9.48 4.98
CA ASP A 219 5.42 -8.64 4.60
C ASP A 219 5.52 -7.31 5.35
N LEU A 220 4.39 -6.71 5.76
CA LEU A 220 4.34 -5.49 6.58
C LEU A 220 3.88 -5.74 8.04
N LEU A 221 3.69 -7.00 8.45
CA LEU A 221 3.10 -7.34 9.76
C LEU A 221 4.05 -7.29 10.96
N PHE A 222 5.32 -6.91 10.78
CA PHE A 222 6.35 -6.90 11.83
C PHE A 222 7.26 -5.67 11.80
N LEU A 223 6.76 -4.53 11.31
CA LEU A 223 7.49 -3.26 11.19
C LEU A 223 7.94 -2.69 12.56
N ASP A 224 7.24 -3.07 13.63
CA ASP A 224 7.56 -2.73 15.02
C ASP A 224 8.62 -3.64 15.66
N LYS A 225 9.12 -4.66 14.95
CA LYS A 225 10.07 -5.64 15.50
C LYS A 225 11.48 -5.46 14.92
N PRO A 226 12.53 -5.60 15.75
CA PRO A 226 13.92 -5.57 15.28
C PRO A 226 14.18 -6.74 14.32
N PRO A 227 15.20 -6.67 13.45
CA PRO A 227 15.48 -7.74 12.49
C PRO A 227 15.84 -9.03 13.22
N ALA A 228 15.32 -10.17 12.75
CA ALA A 228 15.57 -11.49 13.36
C ALA A 228 17.04 -11.94 13.32
N HIS A 229 17.82 -11.35 12.40
CA HIS A 229 19.26 -11.49 12.28
C HIS A 229 19.93 -10.13 12.30
N ALA A 230 21.07 -10.01 12.98
CA ALA A 230 21.89 -8.80 13.03
C ALA A 230 22.19 -8.26 11.63
N LEU A 231 22.33 -6.94 11.51
CA LEU A 231 22.71 -6.29 10.26
C LEU A 231 24.11 -6.71 9.84
N ASP A 232 24.38 -6.74 8.53
CA ASP A 232 25.74 -7.01 8.07
C ASP A 232 26.63 -5.79 8.39
N PRO A 233 27.94 -5.96 8.67
CA PRO A 233 28.83 -4.83 8.96
C PRO A 233 28.85 -3.75 7.85
N LYS A 234 28.50 -4.12 6.62
CA LYS A 234 28.31 -3.19 5.48
C LYS A 234 27.05 -2.35 5.63
N ASP A 235 25.94 -2.92 6.10
CA ASP A 235 24.72 -2.17 6.39
C ASP A 235 24.97 -1.18 7.53
N GLU A 236 25.62 -1.63 8.62
CA GLU A 236 25.97 -0.79 9.77
C GLU A 236 26.91 0.38 9.40
N GLU A 237 27.86 0.14 8.48
CA GLU A 237 28.71 1.19 7.91
C GLU A 237 27.87 2.23 7.15
N ILE A 238 26.93 1.80 6.30
CA ILE A 238 26.04 2.70 5.56
C ILE A 238 25.18 3.52 6.53
N TYR A 239 24.54 2.89 7.53
CA TYR A 239 23.77 3.57 8.58
C TYR A 239 24.60 4.67 9.27
N ARG A 240 25.86 4.37 9.62
CA ARG A 240 26.79 5.33 10.21
C ARG A 240 27.11 6.49 9.27
N LEU A 241 27.39 6.22 8.00
CA LEU A 241 27.73 7.23 6.98
C LEU A 241 26.57 8.19 6.69
N VAL A 242 25.32 7.70 6.66
CA VAL A 242 24.13 8.56 6.52
C VAL A 242 23.63 9.15 7.85
N GLY A 243 24.32 8.84 8.96
CA GLY A 243 24.01 9.32 10.31
C GLY A 243 22.65 8.84 10.85
N MET A 244 22.23 7.62 10.53
CA MET A 244 20.94 7.04 10.91
C MET A 244 21.11 5.94 11.97
N GLU A 245 20.17 5.85 12.92
CA GLU A 245 20.10 4.74 13.87
C GLU A 245 19.44 3.51 13.22
N PRO A 246 20.05 2.31 13.26
CA PRO A 246 19.45 1.08 12.77
C PRO A 246 18.42 0.53 13.77
N LYS A 247 17.20 1.09 13.74
CA LYS A 247 16.08 0.68 14.62
C LYS A 247 14.77 0.45 13.86
N PRO A 248 13.87 -0.42 14.38
CA PRO A 248 12.53 -0.61 13.83
C PRO A 248 11.64 0.61 14.07
N PHE A 249 10.42 0.58 13.55
CA PHE A 249 9.45 1.66 13.74
C PHE A 249 8.88 1.65 15.16
N GLU A 250 9.09 2.73 15.90
CA GLU A 250 8.70 2.85 17.32
C GLU A 250 7.17 2.86 17.52
N LYS A 251 6.41 3.36 16.55
CA LYS A 251 4.94 3.41 16.56
C LYS A 251 4.36 2.78 15.30
N VAL A 252 3.72 1.63 15.46
CA VAL A 252 2.95 0.97 14.40
C VAL A 252 1.59 0.56 14.98
N GLN A 253 0.53 0.78 14.22
CA GLN A 253 -0.84 0.38 14.54
C GLN A 253 -1.37 -0.46 13.36
N TYR A 254 -1.90 -1.64 13.66
CA TYR A 254 -2.38 -2.61 12.69
C TYR A 254 -3.89 -2.62 12.65
N TYR A 255 -4.47 -2.68 11.46
CA TYR A 255 -5.91 -2.65 11.21
C TYR A 255 -6.27 -3.80 10.28
N ALA A 256 -7.20 -4.65 10.67
CA ALA A 256 -7.68 -5.76 9.85
C ALA A 256 -9.19 -5.94 10.05
N PRO A 257 -9.98 -6.27 9.01
CA PRO A 257 -11.36 -6.63 9.23
C PRO A 257 -11.48 -7.96 9.98
N TYR A 258 -12.68 -8.26 10.45
CA TYR A 258 -12.97 -9.61 10.92
C TYR A 258 -13.04 -10.60 9.76
N LYS A 259 -12.93 -11.88 10.08
CA LYS A 259 -13.39 -13.00 9.25
C LYS A 259 -14.92 -13.00 9.19
N PRO A 260 -15.56 -13.82 8.34
CA PRO A 260 -17.02 -13.95 8.30
C PRO A 260 -17.68 -14.32 9.63
N ASP A 261 -16.93 -14.89 10.58
CA ASP A 261 -17.39 -15.16 11.96
C ASP A 261 -17.58 -13.92 12.83
N ARG A 262 -17.14 -12.74 12.37
CA ARG A 262 -17.22 -11.44 13.06
C ARG A 262 -16.51 -11.37 14.44
N VAL A 263 -15.66 -12.35 14.78
CA VAL A 263 -14.96 -12.43 16.09
C VAL A 263 -13.45 -12.67 16.00
N ASN A 264 -12.97 -13.37 14.96
CA ASN A 264 -11.54 -13.53 14.64
C ASN A 264 -11.14 -12.51 13.58
N LEU A 265 -9.93 -11.94 13.68
CA LEU A 265 -9.43 -10.97 12.68
C LEU A 265 -8.82 -11.67 11.46
N ALA A 266 -9.00 -11.08 10.27
CA ALA A 266 -8.52 -11.59 8.99
C ALA A 266 -7.01 -11.31 8.73
N THR A 267 -6.19 -11.37 9.79
CA THR A 267 -4.74 -11.10 9.74
C THR A 267 -3.92 -12.31 10.18
N LEU A 268 -2.64 -12.35 9.78
CA LEU A 268 -1.67 -13.32 10.33
C LEU A 268 -1.03 -12.83 11.64
N ARG A 269 -1.24 -11.57 12.07
CA ARG A 269 -0.69 -11.00 13.32
C ARG A 269 -1.54 -11.37 14.56
N THR A 270 -1.85 -12.66 14.73
CA THR A 270 -2.72 -13.15 15.82
C THR A 270 -1.98 -13.62 17.08
N HIS A 271 -0.65 -13.78 17.02
CA HIS A 271 0.17 -14.24 18.15
C HIS A 271 0.03 -13.29 19.38
N PRO A 272 -0.15 -13.79 20.62
CA PRO A 272 -0.51 -12.94 21.78
C PRO A 272 0.48 -11.81 22.10
N SER A 273 1.77 -12.00 21.82
CA SER A 273 2.79 -10.94 22.00
C SER A 273 2.66 -9.76 21.01
N LEU A 274 1.80 -9.87 20.01
CA LEU A 274 1.67 -8.93 18.88
C LEU A 274 0.30 -8.25 18.79
N THR A 275 -0.73 -8.75 19.48
CA THR A 275 -2.11 -8.26 19.36
C THR A 275 -2.37 -6.90 20.02
N HIS A 276 -1.49 -6.45 20.92
CA HIS A 276 -1.63 -5.20 21.68
C HIS A 276 -1.79 -3.92 20.84
N ASN A 277 -1.40 -3.95 19.57
CA ASN A 277 -1.53 -2.85 18.60
C ASN A 277 -2.29 -3.26 17.33
N VAL A 278 -3.15 -4.29 17.42
CA VAL A 278 -4.02 -4.75 16.33
C VAL A 278 -5.46 -4.38 16.65
N HIS A 279 -6.11 -3.68 15.72
CA HIS A 279 -7.46 -3.14 15.85
C HIS A 279 -8.37 -3.70 14.74
N PRO A 280 -9.66 -3.91 15.02
CA PRO A 280 -10.63 -4.29 14.00
C PRO A 280 -10.89 -3.16 12.99
N LEU A 281 -11.29 -3.54 11.78
CA LEU A 281 -12.03 -2.71 10.83
C LEU A 281 -13.43 -3.30 10.64
N LEU A 282 -14.45 -2.51 10.95
CA LEU A 282 -15.85 -2.90 10.82
C LEU A 282 -16.67 -1.65 10.52
N TRP A 283 -17.43 -1.68 9.44
CA TRP A 283 -18.13 -0.51 8.92
C TRP A 283 -19.64 -0.71 8.91
N GLY A 284 -20.35 0.34 9.36
CA GLY A 284 -21.80 0.40 9.31
C GLY A 284 -22.32 0.91 7.96
N LEU A 285 -23.63 1.15 7.93
CA LEU A 285 -24.33 1.59 6.72
C LEU A 285 -23.74 2.88 6.11
N ARG A 286 -23.49 3.89 6.94
CA ARG A 286 -23.01 5.21 6.49
C ARG A 286 -21.63 5.12 5.86
N GLU A 287 -20.76 4.34 6.49
CA GLU A 287 -19.36 4.19 6.14
C GLU A 287 -19.19 3.51 4.77
N VAL A 288 -20.02 2.51 4.47
CA VAL A 288 -20.05 1.80 3.19
C VAL A 288 -20.77 2.62 2.12
N MET A 289 -21.95 3.17 2.43
CA MET A 289 -22.80 3.87 1.44
C MET A 289 -22.19 5.17 0.92
N ARG A 290 -21.22 5.75 1.64
CA ARG A 290 -20.43 6.89 1.14
C ARG A 290 -19.60 6.53 -0.11
N TYR A 291 -19.18 5.27 -0.25
CA TYR A 291 -18.23 4.80 -1.28
C TYR A 291 -18.76 3.62 -2.12
N VAL A 292 -20.05 3.26 -1.97
CA VAL A 292 -20.67 2.11 -2.66
C VAL A 292 -20.57 2.17 -4.19
N GLU A 293 -20.40 3.36 -4.79
CA GLU A 293 -20.11 3.56 -6.22
C GLU A 293 -18.93 2.70 -6.74
N VAL A 294 -17.96 2.36 -5.88
CA VAL A 294 -16.81 1.49 -6.23
C VAL A 294 -17.23 0.04 -6.43
N LEU A 295 -18.25 -0.41 -5.68
CA LEU A 295 -18.76 -1.79 -5.66
C LEU A 295 -19.81 -2.05 -6.76
N LEU A 296 -20.03 -1.07 -7.63
CA LEU A 296 -21.08 -1.06 -8.64
C LEU A 296 -20.46 -0.90 -10.03
N ASN A 297 -20.52 -1.96 -10.83
CA ASN A 297 -19.91 -1.99 -12.17
C ASN A 297 -20.45 -0.85 -13.07
N LYS A 298 -19.53 -0.11 -13.70
CA LYS A 298 -19.84 1.03 -14.58
C LYS A 298 -20.77 0.71 -15.74
N ASP A 299 -20.71 -0.51 -16.26
CA ASP A 299 -21.55 -0.99 -17.37
C ASP A 299 -23.04 -1.14 -16.97
N ASP A 300 -23.35 -0.93 -15.69
CA ASP A 300 -24.56 -1.41 -15.04
C ASP A 300 -25.29 -0.32 -14.22
N VAL A 301 -24.70 0.88 -14.15
CA VAL A 301 -25.21 2.05 -13.42
C VAL A 301 -25.68 3.09 -14.44
N GLU A 302 -26.96 3.00 -14.80
CA GLU A 302 -27.66 4.08 -15.50
C GLU A 302 -27.62 5.36 -14.65
N ALA A 303 -27.62 6.55 -15.27
CA ALA A 303 -27.62 7.83 -14.52
C ALA A 303 -28.79 7.98 -13.51
N LYS A 304 -29.87 7.21 -13.66
CA LYS A 304 -30.97 7.12 -12.69
C LYS A 304 -30.63 6.34 -11.42
N ALA A 305 -29.76 5.33 -11.54
CA ALA A 305 -29.27 4.54 -10.41
C ALA A 305 -28.32 5.38 -9.54
N ASP A 306 -27.39 6.13 -10.14
CA ASP A 306 -26.56 7.13 -9.43
C ASP A 306 -27.42 8.16 -8.69
N ALA A 307 -28.41 8.75 -9.37
CA ALA A 307 -29.32 9.72 -8.76
C ALA A 307 -30.11 9.13 -7.58
N PHE A 308 -30.46 7.84 -7.63
CA PHE A 308 -31.13 7.16 -6.52
C PHE A 308 -30.18 6.86 -5.35
N LEU A 309 -28.94 6.43 -5.62
CA LEU A 309 -27.92 6.25 -4.57
C LEU A 309 -27.60 7.57 -3.87
N GLN A 310 -27.50 8.66 -4.63
CA GLN A 310 -27.33 10.00 -4.07
C GLN A 310 -28.55 10.42 -3.22
N PHE A 311 -29.76 10.12 -3.66
CA PHE A 311 -30.99 10.34 -2.87
C PHE A 311 -30.96 9.53 -1.55
N LEU A 312 -30.67 8.24 -1.61
CA LEU A 312 -30.56 7.38 -0.42
C LEU A 312 -29.55 7.95 0.58
N ARG A 313 -28.35 8.32 0.13
CA ARG A 313 -27.32 8.92 0.97
C ARG A 313 -27.84 10.19 1.64
N GLN A 314 -28.24 11.19 0.85
CA GLN A 314 -28.58 12.53 1.35
C GLN A 314 -29.92 12.64 2.10
N ARG A 315 -30.89 11.76 1.82
CA ARG A 315 -32.27 11.88 2.34
C ARG A 315 -32.68 10.78 3.31
N VAL A 316 -31.98 9.65 3.34
CA VAL A 316 -32.32 8.50 4.19
C VAL A 316 -31.21 8.20 5.19
N ILE A 317 -29.97 8.03 4.69
CA ILE A 317 -28.83 7.49 5.46
C ILE A 317 -28.10 8.56 6.29
N ASP A 318 -27.74 9.69 5.67
CA ASP A 318 -27.06 10.79 6.35
C ASP A 318 -27.95 11.39 7.46
N PRO A 319 -29.27 11.65 7.25
CA PRO A 319 -30.16 12.10 8.32
C PRO A 319 -30.39 11.06 9.42
N GLY A 320 -30.21 9.77 9.13
CA GLY A 320 -30.51 8.66 10.04
C GLY A 320 -32.00 8.36 10.23
N PHE A 321 -32.86 9.02 9.46
CA PHE A 321 -34.30 8.78 9.40
C PHE A 321 -34.88 9.28 8.07
N PHE A 322 -36.03 8.75 7.68
CA PHE A 322 -36.82 9.21 6.55
C PHE A 322 -38.27 9.46 6.96
N GLU A 323 -38.87 10.53 6.47
CA GLU A 323 -40.29 10.85 6.68
C GLU A 323 -40.95 11.01 5.30
N PHE A 324 -42.06 10.28 5.12
CA PHE A 324 -42.86 10.33 3.90
C PHE A 324 -43.66 11.65 3.83
N ASP A 325 -44.03 12.08 2.61
CA ASP A 325 -44.82 13.31 2.47
C ASP A 325 -46.27 13.14 2.99
N GLU A 326 -47.05 14.22 3.07
CA GLU A 326 -48.41 14.14 3.63
C GLU A 326 -49.37 13.21 2.86
N GLU A 327 -49.19 13.01 1.56
CA GLU A 327 -50.05 12.13 0.77
C GLU A 327 -49.62 10.68 0.94
N GLU A 328 -48.32 10.41 0.87
CA GLU A 328 -47.70 9.12 1.17
C GLU A 328 -48.02 8.67 2.61
N ALA A 329 -47.89 9.56 3.60
CA ALA A 329 -48.12 9.26 5.02
C ALA A 329 -49.60 8.93 5.34
N LYS A 330 -50.55 9.66 4.75
CA LYS A 330 -52.00 9.35 4.90
C LYS A 330 -52.32 7.95 4.39
N PHE A 331 -51.68 7.54 3.29
CA PHE A 331 -51.82 6.22 2.71
C PHE A 331 -51.19 5.13 3.60
N LEU A 332 -49.94 5.33 4.04
CA LEU A 332 -49.20 4.38 4.88
C LEU A 332 -49.92 4.09 6.20
N ILE A 333 -50.45 5.12 6.88
CA ILE A 333 -51.25 4.96 8.10
C ILE A 333 -52.51 4.11 7.84
N GLY A 334 -53.12 4.22 6.66
CA GLY A 334 -54.27 3.41 6.26
C GLY A 334 -53.98 1.92 6.02
N VAL A 335 -52.70 1.53 5.94
CA VAL A 335 -52.24 0.14 5.77
C VAL A 335 -51.32 -0.32 6.91
N ASP A 336 -51.42 0.33 8.07
CA ASP A 336 -50.62 0.06 9.29
C ASP A 336 -49.09 0.11 9.08
N LEU A 337 -48.63 1.00 8.20
CA LEU A 337 -47.21 1.27 7.96
C LEU A 337 -46.77 2.63 8.55
N PRO A 338 -45.54 2.73 9.07
CA PRO A 338 -45.07 3.93 9.76
C PRO A 338 -44.79 5.10 8.80
N ARG A 339 -45.30 6.30 9.13
CA ARG A 339 -45.03 7.54 8.39
C ARG A 339 -43.57 8.00 8.40
N ARG A 340 -42.80 7.56 9.41
CA ARG A 340 -41.41 7.93 9.66
C ARG A 340 -40.65 6.68 10.08
N LEU A 341 -39.51 6.48 9.44
CA LEU A 341 -38.60 5.37 9.64
C LEU A 341 -37.28 5.90 10.19
N GLU A 342 -36.73 5.27 11.21
CA GLU A 342 -35.30 5.43 11.50
C GLU A 342 -34.50 4.55 10.53
N VAL A 343 -33.34 5.02 10.09
CA VAL A 343 -32.44 4.27 9.20
C VAL A 343 -31.00 4.46 9.67
N LYS A 344 -30.56 3.61 10.59
CA LYS A 344 -29.25 3.66 11.25
C LYS A 344 -28.32 2.55 10.75
N ASN A 345 -28.87 1.39 10.39
CA ASN A 345 -28.13 0.21 9.94
C ASN A 345 -28.73 -0.42 8.66
N PHE A 346 -28.10 -1.49 8.15
CA PHE A 346 -28.56 -2.15 6.93
C PHE A 346 -29.95 -2.79 7.06
N SER A 347 -30.30 -3.38 8.19
CA SER A 347 -31.63 -3.96 8.44
C SER A 347 -32.73 -2.89 8.34
N ASP A 348 -32.51 -1.73 8.96
CA ASP A 348 -33.43 -0.59 8.87
C ASP A 348 -33.60 -0.11 7.41
N LEU A 349 -32.51 -0.14 6.62
CA LEU A 349 -32.57 0.22 5.20
C LEU A 349 -33.34 -0.82 4.37
N VAL A 350 -33.21 -2.12 4.66
CA VAL A 350 -34.03 -3.16 4.03
C VAL A 350 -35.50 -2.94 4.35
N PHE A 351 -35.84 -2.67 5.60
CA PHE A 351 -37.21 -2.35 6.01
C PHE A 351 -37.73 -1.07 5.31
N TRP A 352 -36.89 -0.05 5.15
CA TRP A 352 -37.23 1.13 4.34
C TRP A 352 -37.54 0.79 2.88
N PHE A 353 -36.77 -0.09 2.25
CA PHE A 353 -37.07 -0.57 0.90
C PHE A 353 -38.40 -1.32 0.84
N GLU A 354 -38.70 -2.17 1.82
CA GLU A 354 -39.98 -2.87 1.89
C GLU A 354 -41.18 -1.92 1.98
N VAL A 355 -41.10 -0.89 2.84
CA VAL A 355 -42.18 0.10 2.97
C VAL A 355 -42.40 0.87 1.66
N VAL A 356 -41.32 1.29 0.98
CA VAL A 356 -41.39 1.96 -0.33
C VAL A 356 -41.99 1.05 -1.40
N LEU A 357 -41.62 -0.24 -1.44
CA LEU A 357 -42.13 -1.20 -2.42
C LEU A 357 -43.60 -1.58 -2.16
N ARG A 358 -44.00 -1.77 -0.89
CA ARG A 358 -45.42 -1.98 -0.52
C ARG A 358 -46.26 -0.76 -0.90
N TYR A 359 -45.79 0.46 -0.65
CA TYR A 359 -46.46 1.69 -1.10
C TYR A 359 -46.70 1.67 -2.62
N LEU A 360 -45.68 1.34 -3.42
CA LEU A 360 -45.78 1.26 -4.88
C LEU A 360 -46.79 0.23 -5.36
N GLU A 361 -46.80 -0.95 -4.72
CA GLU A 361 -47.68 -2.06 -5.04
C GLU A 361 -49.15 -1.72 -4.73
N TYR A 362 -49.47 -1.31 -3.50
CA TYR A 362 -50.83 -0.93 -3.13
C TYR A 362 -51.34 0.33 -3.86
N ALA A 363 -50.47 1.29 -4.17
CA ALA A 363 -50.83 2.47 -4.98
C ALA A 363 -50.89 2.17 -6.49
N ASN A 364 -50.57 0.94 -6.92
CA ASN A 364 -50.47 0.52 -8.32
C ASN A 364 -49.62 1.46 -9.19
N ARG A 365 -48.47 1.90 -8.66
CA ARG A 365 -47.55 2.85 -9.31
C ARG A 365 -46.28 2.13 -9.79
N LYS A 366 -45.89 2.39 -11.04
CA LYS A 366 -44.64 1.87 -11.63
C LYS A 366 -43.38 2.69 -11.28
N GLN A 367 -43.55 3.83 -10.63
CA GLN A 367 -42.46 4.73 -10.24
C GLN A 367 -42.75 5.35 -8.88
N TRP A 368 -41.73 5.43 -8.02
CA TRP A 368 -41.78 6.20 -6.78
C TRP A 368 -41.05 7.52 -7.02
N ARG A 369 -41.81 8.62 -6.94
CA ARG A 369 -41.33 9.97 -7.26
C ARG A 369 -40.73 10.00 -8.69
N SER A 370 -39.41 10.06 -8.85
CA SER A 370 -38.72 10.04 -10.14
C SER A 370 -38.02 8.71 -10.48
N PHE A 371 -38.12 7.71 -9.61
CA PHE A 371 -37.36 6.46 -9.69
C PHE A 371 -38.26 5.28 -10.07
N ALA A 372 -37.83 4.45 -11.00
CA ALA A 372 -38.58 3.28 -11.44
C ALA A 372 -38.48 2.14 -10.41
N VAL A 373 -39.54 1.33 -10.28
CA VAL A 373 -39.58 0.18 -9.35
C VAL A 373 -38.41 -0.78 -9.61
N GLU A 374 -38.07 -0.97 -10.87
CA GLU A 374 -36.98 -1.82 -11.34
C GLU A 374 -35.61 -1.29 -10.87
N THR A 375 -35.39 0.03 -10.92
CA THR A 375 -34.17 0.67 -10.39
C THR A 375 -34.07 0.51 -8.88
N ILE A 376 -35.18 0.68 -8.16
CA ILE A 376 -35.25 0.52 -6.70
C ILE A 376 -34.92 -0.92 -6.30
N ARG A 377 -35.56 -1.92 -6.94
CA ARG A 377 -35.29 -3.35 -6.70
C ARG A 377 -33.86 -3.75 -7.08
N LYS A 378 -33.33 -3.25 -8.21
CA LYS A 378 -31.93 -3.49 -8.63
C LYS A 378 -30.92 -3.00 -7.58
N ILE A 379 -31.19 -1.85 -6.96
CA ILE A 379 -30.34 -1.30 -5.91
C ILE A 379 -30.55 -2.02 -4.58
N GLN A 380 -31.79 -2.30 -4.16
CA GLN A 380 -32.09 -3.12 -2.98
C GLN A 380 -31.32 -4.45 -3.02
N ASN A 381 -31.44 -5.22 -4.10
CA ASN A 381 -30.77 -6.51 -4.25
C ASN A 381 -29.24 -6.41 -4.18
N ARG A 382 -28.66 -5.27 -4.57
CA ARG A 382 -27.21 -5.03 -4.47
C ARG A 382 -26.78 -4.66 -3.06
N LEU A 383 -27.58 -3.85 -2.36
CA LEU A 383 -27.28 -3.38 -1.01
C LEU A 383 -27.51 -4.45 0.06
N VAL A 384 -28.58 -5.25 -0.06
CA VAL A 384 -28.87 -6.39 0.83
C VAL A 384 -27.70 -7.37 0.85
N ASN A 385 -27.11 -7.64 -0.31
CA ASN A 385 -26.00 -8.59 -0.44
C ASN A 385 -24.62 -8.01 -0.02
N LEU A 386 -24.53 -6.76 0.47
CA LEU A 386 -23.23 -6.21 0.91
C LEU A 386 -22.79 -6.80 2.25
N THR A 387 -23.71 -7.00 3.21
CA THR A 387 -23.37 -7.54 4.53
C THR A 387 -22.86 -8.99 4.44
N THR A 388 -23.42 -9.78 3.51
CA THR A 388 -22.98 -11.15 3.24
C THR A 388 -21.72 -11.22 2.37
N ARG A 389 -21.62 -10.41 1.31
CA ARG A 389 -20.45 -10.40 0.40
C ARG A 389 -19.18 -9.83 1.04
N PHE A 390 -19.34 -8.93 2.01
CA PHE A 390 -18.24 -8.32 2.78
C PHE A 390 -18.32 -8.69 4.28
N ALA A 391 -18.76 -9.91 4.57
CA ALA A 391 -18.89 -10.42 5.94
C ALA A 391 -17.56 -10.29 6.71
N GLY A 392 -17.62 -9.59 7.85
CA GLY A 392 -16.45 -9.28 8.69
C GLY A 392 -15.83 -7.90 8.46
N LEU A 393 -16.04 -7.28 7.29
CA LEU A 393 -15.75 -5.86 7.05
C LEU A 393 -17.00 -4.98 7.24
N VAL A 394 -18.19 -5.49 6.88
CA VAL A 394 -19.47 -4.76 6.98
C VAL A 394 -20.34 -5.37 8.09
N SER A 395 -20.89 -4.52 8.94
CA SER A 395 -21.80 -4.90 10.02
C SER A 395 -23.26 -4.62 9.69
N GLU A 396 -24.15 -5.44 10.24
CA GLU A 396 -25.60 -5.19 10.29
C GLU A 396 -26.01 -4.33 11.49
N GLY A 397 -25.10 -4.15 12.46
CA GLY A 397 -25.31 -3.31 13.63
C GLY A 397 -24.96 -1.84 13.38
N THR A 398 -24.79 -1.09 14.47
CA THR A 398 -24.41 0.34 14.47
C THR A 398 -22.94 0.57 14.83
N GLU A 399 -22.20 -0.51 15.05
CA GLU A 399 -20.84 -0.50 15.57
C GLU A 399 -19.85 -0.22 14.44
N VAL A 400 -18.90 0.66 14.71
CA VAL A 400 -17.91 1.11 13.73
C VAL A 400 -16.53 1.07 14.36
N PHE A 401 -15.66 0.25 13.79
CA PHE A 401 -14.23 0.23 14.05
C PHE A 401 -13.50 0.68 12.80
N ASP A 402 -12.67 1.71 12.92
CA ASP A 402 -12.00 2.33 11.79
C ASP A 402 -10.65 2.91 12.21
N LEU A 403 -9.91 3.44 11.25
CA LEU A 403 -8.72 4.25 11.49
C LEU A 403 -9.02 5.40 12.47
N PRO A 404 -8.01 5.91 13.21
CA PRO A 404 -8.22 6.90 14.27
C PRO A 404 -8.35 8.30 13.67
N TRP A 405 -9.42 8.49 12.90
CA TRP A 405 -9.66 9.68 12.10
C TRP A 405 -9.66 10.96 12.93
N GLY A 406 -8.75 11.87 12.60
CA GLY A 406 -8.51 13.11 13.36
C GLY A 406 -7.69 12.96 14.62
N ARG A 407 -7.04 11.80 14.80
CA ARG A 407 -6.09 11.49 15.87
C ARG A 407 -4.87 10.75 15.30
N PHE A 408 -4.46 11.07 14.07
CA PHE A 408 -3.21 10.55 13.52
C PHE A 408 -2.03 11.14 14.28
N GLU A 409 -1.03 10.32 14.59
CA GLU A 409 0.14 10.69 15.39
C GLU A 409 1.40 10.83 14.54
N ASP A 410 2.27 11.78 14.89
CA ASP A 410 3.62 11.89 14.32
C ASP A 410 4.41 10.59 14.52
N ARG A 411 5.21 10.24 13.51
CA ARG A 411 6.06 9.03 13.38
C ARG A 411 5.32 7.71 13.49
N THR A 412 4.03 7.69 13.17
CA THR A 412 3.19 6.48 13.28
C THR A 412 2.88 5.87 11.92
N ILE A 413 3.05 4.56 11.81
CA ILE A 413 2.61 3.76 10.66
C ILE A 413 1.28 3.10 10.98
N TYR A 414 0.29 3.33 10.12
CA TYR A 414 -1.02 2.68 10.14
C TYR A 414 -1.02 1.62 9.03
N VAL A 415 -0.87 0.36 9.42
CA VAL A 415 -0.85 -0.79 8.50
C VAL A 415 -2.26 -1.35 8.39
N ILE A 416 -2.79 -1.44 7.18
CA ILE A 416 -4.11 -2.01 6.91
C ILE A 416 -3.89 -3.36 6.22
N ASP A 417 -4.23 -4.44 6.90
CA ASP A 417 -4.08 -5.79 6.40
C ASP A 417 -5.29 -6.18 5.53
N VAL A 418 -5.03 -6.34 4.24
CA VAL A 418 -6.03 -6.68 3.21
C VAL A 418 -5.66 -7.96 2.45
N ALA A 419 -4.56 -8.61 2.81
CA ALA A 419 -3.97 -9.73 2.07
C ALA A 419 -4.88 -10.96 1.96
N ASN A 420 -5.83 -11.13 2.89
CA ASN A 420 -6.77 -12.25 2.92
C ASN A 420 -8.17 -11.88 2.42
N LEU A 421 -8.33 -10.75 1.69
CA LEU A 421 -9.61 -10.22 1.24
C LEU A 421 -9.78 -10.29 -0.28
N SER A 422 -11.02 -10.36 -0.74
CA SER A 422 -11.38 -10.26 -2.16
C SER A 422 -11.01 -8.90 -2.74
N GLU A 423 -10.69 -8.84 -4.04
CA GLU A 423 -10.27 -7.61 -4.72
C GLU A 423 -11.27 -6.45 -4.52
N GLU A 424 -12.57 -6.73 -4.60
CA GLU A 424 -13.62 -5.73 -4.34
C GLU A 424 -13.56 -5.13 -2.92
N ALA A 425 -13.20 -5.95 -1.92
CA ALA A 425 -13.05 -5.50 -0.54
C ALA A 425 -11.79 -4.64 -0.39
N GLN A 426 -10.70 -5.02 -1.06
CA GLN A 426 -9.48 -4.22 -1.11
C GLN A 426 -9.73 -2.86 -1.77
N ASP A 427 -10.46 -2.83 -2.89
CA ASP A 427 -10.82 -1.59 -3.63
C ASP A 427 -11.73 -0.67 -2.80
N LEU A 428 -12.70 -1.23 -2.08
CA LEU A 428 -13.53 -0.46 -1.13
C LEU A 428 -12.68 0.14 -0.01
N ILE A 429 -11.82 -0.67 0.62
CA ILE A 429 -10.98 -0.23 1.73
C ILE A 429 -10.03 0.86 1.25
N PHE A 430 -9.32 0.61 0.15
CA PHE A 430 -8.40 1.55 -0.46
C PHE A 430 -9.11 2.88 -0.77
N THR A 431 -10.26 2.82 -1.45
CA THR A 431 -11.01 4.03 -1.83
C THR A 431 -11.43 4.83 -0.61
N ARG A 432 -12.09 4.18 0.37
CA ARG A 432 -12.59 4.84 1.58
C ARG A 432 -11.45 5.53 2.32
N VAL A 433 -10.39 4.79 2.61
CA VAL A 433 -9.24 5.29 3.38
C VAL A 433 -8.58 6.47 2.67
N VAL A 434 -8.31 6.35 1.37
CA VAL A 434 -7.64 7.42 0.61
C VAL A 434 -8.54 8.66 0.44
N ALA A 435 -9.85 8.49 0.31
CA ALA A 435 -10.79 9.60 0.25
C ALA A 435 -10.93 10.35 1.58
N GLU A 436 -11.08 9.63 2.71
CA GLU A 436 -11.09 10.22 4.06
C GLU A 436 -9.77 10.92 4.39
N LEU A 437 -8.62 10.31 4.05
CA LEU A 437 -7.31 10.96 4.18
C LEU A 437 -7.28 12.28 3.41
N ARG A 438 -7.67 12.29 2.13
CA ARG A 438 -7.67 13.50 1.31
C ARG A 438 -8.57 14.58 1.90
N GLU A 439 -9.80 14.25 2.24
CA GLU A 439 -10.76 15.22 2.80
C GLU A 439 -10.27 15.82 4.13
N ARG A 440 -9.67 15.01 5.00
CA ARG A 440 -9.16 15.46 6.30
C ARG A 440 -7.85 16.22 6.19
N MET A 441 -7.02 15.95 5.17
CA MET A 441 -5.88 16.81 4.84
C MET A 441 -6.34 18.15 4.24
N GLU A 442 -7.33 18.16 3.34
CA GLU A 442 -7.96 19.39 2.81
C GLU A 442 -8.56 20.25 3.93
N GLN A 443 -9.20 19.64 4.93
CA GLN A 443 -9.77 20.31 6.10
C GLN A 443 -8.75 20.61 7.22
N ARG A 444 -7.52 20.07 7.13
CA ARG A 444 -6.50 20.08 8.21
C ARG A 444 -6.99 19.48 9.54
N THR A 445 -7.84 18.47 9.45
CA THR A 445 -8.46 17.77 10.60
C THR A 445 -7.88 16.37 10.84
N LEU A 446 -6.85 15.92 10.11
CA LEU A 446 -6.31 14.55 10.26
C LEU A 446 -5.47 14.34 11.55
N GLY A 447 -4.69 15.35 11.96
CA GLY A 447 -3.80 15.30 13.12
C GLY A 447 -2.29 15.45 12.79
N VAL A 448 -1.93 15.44 11.50
CA VAL A 448 -0.54 15.60 11.02
C VAL A 448 -0.45 16.54 9.81
N ASP A 449 0.73 17.11 9.58
CA ASP A 449 1.04 18.03 8.48
C ASP A 449 1.21 17.30 7.13
N ALA A 450 1.69 16.05 7.17
CA ALA A 450 1.81 15.19 6.01
C ALA A 450 1.46 13.73 6.31
N VAL A 451 0.89 13.05 5.33
CA VAL A 451 0.62 11.61 5.35
C VAL A 451 1.11 10.94 4.07
N ILE A 452 1.95 9.93 4.24
CA ILE A 452 2.49 9.12 3.14
C ILE A 452 1.59 7.89 2.95
N VAL A 453 1.00 7.73 1.77
CA VAL A 453 0.23 6.54 1.40
C VAL A 453 1.13 5.60 0.61
N ILE A 454 1.48 4.46 1.20
CA ILE A 454 2.30 3.43 0.55
C ILE A 454 1.37 2.43 -0.16
N VAL A 455 1.65 2.18 -1.44
CA VAL A 455 0.89 1.27 -2.29
C VAL A 455 1.87 0.36 -3.02
N ASP A 456 1.95 -0.91 -2.60
CA ASP A 456 2.69 -1.94 -3.35
C ASP A 456 1.77 -2.54 -4.45
N GLU A 457 2.40 -3.15 -5.45
CA GLU A 457 1.81 -3.55 -6.73
C GLU A 457 0.80 -2.55 -7.30
N LEU A 458 1.24 -1.29 -7.40
CA LEU A 458 0.48 -0.12 -7.88
C LEU A 458 -0.24 -0.34 -9.23
N ASN A 459 0.20 -1.30 -10.04
CA ASN A 459 -0.46 -1.72 -11.28
C ASN A 459 -1.82 -2.40 -11.07
N GLN A 460 -2.13 -2.93 -9.89
CA GLN A 460 -3.47 -3.42 -9.54
C GLN A 460 -4.45 -2.24 -9.43
N TYR A 461 -4.04 -1.17 -8.73
CA TYR A 461 -4.89 -0.01 -8.42
C TYR A 461 -4.90 1.08 -9.51
N ALA A 462 -3.81 1.23 -10.26
CA ALA A 462 -3.68 2.17 -11.37
C ALA A 462 -3.02 1.50 -12.61
N PRO A 463 -3.66 0.50 -13.23
CA PRO A 463 -3.15 -0.15 -14.44
C PRO A 463 -3.03 0.82 -15.62
N ASN A 464 -2.05 0.58 -16.50
CA ASN A 464 -1.88 1.30 -17.77
C ASN A 464 -2.95 0.87 -18.79
N THR A 465 -4.17 1.35 -18.62
CA THR A 465 -5.34 1.03 -19.46
C THR A 465 -6.21 2.24 -19.72
N ASN A 466 -7.03 2.17 -20.77
CA ASN A 466 -8.03 3.20 -21.09
C ASN A 466 -9.27 3.13 -20.18
N ARG A 467 -9.48 2.03 -19.44
CA ARG A 467 -10.58 1.89 -18.49
C ARG A 467 -10.28 2.67 -17.21
N GLU A 468 -11.06 3.72 -16.93
CA GLU A 468 -10.89 4.48 -15.68
C GLU A 468 -11.65 3.83 -14.51
N THR A 469 -10.94 3.41 -13.45
CA THR A 469 -11.52 3.00 -12.16
C THR A 469 -11.61 4.18 -11.19
N TYR A 470 -12.46 4.09 -10.16
CA TYR A 470 -12.54 5.12 -9.11
C TYR A 470 -11.20 5.25 -8.37
N VAL A 471 -10.56 4.11 -8.08
CA VAL A 471 -9.25 4.02 -7.43
C VAL A 471 -8.18 4.76 -8.26
N MET A 472 -8.06 4.46 -9.55
CA MET A 472 -7.08 5.14 -10.42
C MET A 472 -7.35 6.64 -10.52
N ARG A 473 -8.62 7.07 -10.63
CA ARG A 473 -8.99 8.49 -10.60
C ARG A 473 -8.56 9.17 -9.30
N THR A 474 -8.68 8.47 -8.17
CA THR A 474 -8.25 8.97 -6.85
C THR A 474 -6.74 9.08 -6.76
N LEU A 475 -6.00 8.06 -7.21
CA LEU A 475 -4.54 8.07 -7.31
C LEU A 475 -4.01 9.20 -8.22
N ARG A 476 -4.61 9.41 -9.40
CA ARG A 476 -4.30 10.55 -10.28
C ARG A 476 -4.49 11.90 -9.57
N ASN A 477 -5.57 12.06 -8.80
CA ASN A 477 -5.84 13.28 -8.03
C ASN A 477 -4.80 13.51 -6.92
N ILE A 478 -4.37 12.46 -6.22
CA ILE A 478 -3.25 12.54 -5.27
C ILE A 478 -2.00 13.01 -6.00
N CYS A 479 -1.61 12.35 -7.09
CA CYS A 479 -0.37 12.69 -7.77
C CYS A 479 -0.38 14.11 -8.37
N ALA A 480 -1.53 14.59 -8.85
CA ALA A 480 -1.66 15.91 -9.45
C ALA A 480 -1.69 17.06 -8.42
N ARG A 481 -2.28 16.85 -7.23
CA ARG A 481 -2.60 17.93 -6.27
C ARG A 481 -2.21 17.66 -4.81
N GLY A 482 -1.97 16.42 -4.43
CA GLY A 482 -1.73 15.98 -3.05
C GLY A 482 -0.53 16.62 -2.37
N ARG A 483 0.52 16.99 -3.12
CA ARG A 483 1.71 17.68 -2.58
C ARG A 483 1.39 18.96 -1.77
N TYR A 484 0.41 19.75 -2.17
CA TYR A 484 0.00 20.97 -1.44
C TYR A 484 -0.87 20.67 -0.21
N LEU A 485 -1.43 19.46 -0.15
CA LEU A 485 -2.25 18.97 0.95
C LEU A 485 -1.43 18.16 1.96
N GLY A 486 -0.14 17.92 1.71
CA GLY A 486 0.66 16.96 2.49
C GLY A 486 0.25 15.49 2.27
N LEU A 487 -0.57 15.18 1.24
CA LEU A 487 -0.98 13.82 0.92
C LEU A 487 -0.07 13.23 -0.18
N VAL A 488 0.76 12.25 0.17
CA VAL A 488 1.89 11.81 -0.66
C VAL A 488 1.84 10.32 -0.99
N LEU A 489 1.59 9.96 -2.25
CA LEU A 489 1.76 8.60 -2.75
C LEU A 489 3.24 8.14 -2.76
N PHE A 490 3.55 7.02 -2.11
CA PHE A 490 4.76 6.22 -2.30
C PHE A 490 4.37 4.89 -2.97
N GLY A 491 4.50 4.83 -4.30
CA GLY A 491 4.12 3.68 -5.11
C GLY A 491 5.27 2.69 -5.32
N ALA A 492 4.97 1.40 -5.32
CA ALA A 492 5.86 0.34 -5.75
C ALA A 492 5.17 -0.60 -6.76
N GLN A 493 5.92 -1.06 -7.76
CA GLN A 493 5.45 -2.02 -8.77
C GLN A 493 6.62 -2.80 -9.36
N GLN A 494 6.35 -3.96 -9.96
CA GLN A 494 7.39 -4.69 -10.70
C GLN A 494 7.72 -3.99 -12.03
N PHE A 495 6.70 -3.67 -12.83
CA PHE A 495 6.85 -3.09 -14.17
C PHE A 495 6.26 -1.67 -14.23
N ARG A 496 7.12 -0.66 -14.45
CA ARG A 496 6.70 0.73 -14.67
C ARG A 496 5.86 0.89 -15.94
N SER A 497 6.07 0.05 -16.95
CA SER A 497 5.27 0.04 -18.18
C SER A 497 3.78 -0.32 -17.96
N GLN A 498 3.46 -1.01 -16.86
CA GLN A 498 2.11 -1.51 -16.56
C GLN A 498 1.28 -0.57 -15.67
N VAL A 499 1.83 0.56 -15.22
CA VAL A 499 1.14 1.54 -14.36
C VAL A 499 0.75 2.79 -15.17
N ASP A 500 -0.34 3.45 -14.77
CA ASP A 500 -0.83 4.68 -15.38
C ASP A 500 0.26 5.76 -15.55
N ARG A 501 0.34 6.30 -16.77
CA ARG A 501 1.36 7.28 -17.15
C ARG A 501 1.22 8.60 -16.40
N GLN A 502 0.03 9.00 -15.96
CA GLN A 502 -0.16 10.23 -15.20
C GLN A 502 0.25 10.04 -13.73
N VAL A 503 -0.09 8.91 -13.11
CA VAL A 503 0.37 8.56 -11.75
C VAL A 503 1.90 8.56 -11.69
N ILE A 504 2.57 7.84 -12.61
CA ILE A 504 4.04 7.80 -12.67
C ILE A 504 4.65 9.16 -13.07
N GLY A 505 4.07 9.84 -14.06
CA GLY A 505 4.62 11.07 -14.62
C GLY A 505 4.64 12.25 -13.64
N ASN A 506 3.77 12.22 -12.63
CA ASN A 506 3.73 13.19 -11.54
C ASN A 506 4.62 12.79 -10.33
N CYS A 507 5.26 11.62 -10.35
CA CYS A 507 6.24 11.25 -9.32
C CYS A 507 7.58 11.93 -9.60
N SER A 508 7.92 12.92 -8.75
CA SER A 508 9.16 13.69 -8.86
C SER A 508 10.42 12.86 -8.57
N THR A 509 10.29 11.89 -7.68
CA THR A 509 11.39 10.99 -7.28
C THR A 509 11.09 9.58 -7.77
N ALA A 510 12.05 8.96 -8.44
CA ALA A 510 11.94 7.60 -8.94
C ALA A 510 13.17 6.78 -8.54
N LEU A 511 12.91 5.61 -7.97
CA LEU A 511 13.91 4.62 -7.60
C LEU A 511 13.76 3.41 -8.53
N TYR A 512 14.87 2.96 -9.09
CA TYR A 512 14.91 1.81 -9.98
C TYR A 512 15.86 0.76 -9.38
N GLY A 513 15.30 -0.35 -8.91
CA GLY A 513 16.07 -1.56 -8.58
C GLY A 513 16.49 -2.29 -9.85
N ARG A 514 16.79 -3.59 -9.75
CA ARG A 514 17.08 -4.42 -10.93
C ARG A 514 15.85 -4.51 -11.85
N ILE A 515 16.06 -4.46 -13.17
CA ILE A 515 14.99 -4.52 -14.18
C ILE A 515 15.39 -5.48 -15.30
N GLU A 516 14.48 -6.36 -15.74
CA GLU A 516 14.75 -7.25 -16.87
C GLU A 516 14.81 -6.48 -18.21
N MET A 517 15.49 -7.07 -19.20
CA MET A 517 15.79 -6.42 -20.48
C MET A 517 14.54 -6.09 -21.31
N GLU A 518 13.48 -6.90 -21.21
CA GLU A 518 12.19 -6.72 -21.88
C GLU A 518 11.46 -5.46 -21.39
N GLU A 519 11.60 -5.13 -20.11
CA GLU A 519 11.07 -3.90 -19.51
C GLU A 519 11.98 -2.70 -19.83
N LEU A 520 13.31 -2.87 -19.81
CA LEU A 520 14.28 -1.83 -20.23
C LEU A 520 14.17 -1.42 -21.71
N ALA A 521 13.57 -2.27 -22.55
CA ALA A 521 13.24 -1.97 -23.94
C ALA A 521 12.02 -1.02 -24.08
N GLN A 522 11.17 -0.90 -23.05
CA GLN A 522 9.95 -0.09 -23.11
C GLN A 522 10.24 1.41 -23.19
N GLN A 523 9.30 2.16 -23.77
CA GLN A 523 9.42 3.62 -24.00
C GLN A 523 9.79 4.39 -22.71
N GLY A 524 9.32 3.95 -21.54
CA GLY A 524 9.59 4.57 -20.24
C GLY A 524 11.07 4.62 -19.82
N TYR A 525 11.94 3.87 -20.49
CA TYR A 525 13.38 3.76 -20.19
C TYR A 525 14.28 4.32 -21.31
N GLN A 526 13.72 4.88 -22.39
CA GLN A 526 14.51 5.45 -23.49
C GLN A 526 15.42 6.63 -23.06
N ILE A 527 15.15 7.24 -21.91
CA ILE A 527 15.97 8.29 -21.30
C ILE A 527 17.34 7.81 -20.78
N PHE A 528 17.55 6.49 -20.64
CA PHE A 528 18.78 5.92 -20.13
C PHE A 528 19.66 5.38 -21.28
N GLY A 529 20.95 5.73 -21.27
CA GLY A 529 21.92 5.19 -22.24
C GLY A 529 22.21 3.68 -22.02
N PRO A 530 22.81 2.99 -23.01
CA PRO A 530 23.02 1.54 -22.97
C PRO A 530 23.73 1.05 -21.70
N ALA A 531 24.85 1.67 -21.34
CA ALA A 531 25.63 1.33 -20.13
C ALA A 531 24.84 1.49 -18.82
N VAL A 532 23.92 2.47 -18.74
CA VAL A 532 23.05 2.65 -17.58
C VAL A 532 22.00 1.54 -17.52
N LYS A 533 21.41 1.16 -18.66
CA LYS A 533 20.46 0.04 -18.75
C LYS A 533 21.11 -1.30 -18.41
N GLU A 534 22.30 -1.57 -18.92
CA GLU A 534 23.05 -2.79 -18.62
C GLU A 534 23.38 -2.89 -17.12
N LYS A 535 23.80 -1.78 -16.50
CA LYS A 535 24.00 -1.73 -15.05
C LYS A 535 22.68 -1.91 -14.28
N MET A 536 21.57 -1.34 -14.74
CA MET A 536 20.23 -1.57 -14.16
C MET A 536 19.79 -3.05 -14.27
N GLY A 537 20.16 -3.76 -15.33
CA GLY A 537 19.90 -5.20 -15.48
C GLY A 537 20.71 -6.09 -14.53
N THR A 538 21.79 -5.55 -13.93
CA THR A 538 22.77 -6.30 -13.12
C THR A 538 22.88 -5.83 -11.67
N LEU A 539 22.00 -4.93 -11.21
CA LEU A 539 22.01 -4.41 -9.82
C LEU A 539 21.89 -5.51 -8.76
N SER A 540 22.72 -5.39 -7.72
CA SER A 540 22.69 -6.26 -6.54
C SER A 540 21.60 -5.83 -5.54
N PRO A 541 21.16 -6.71 -4.63
CA PRO A 541 20.33 -6.33 -3.49
C PRO A 541 20.99 -5.20 -2.67
N GLY A 542 20.21 -4.18 -2.32
CA GLY A 542 20.69 -2.96 -1.67
C GLY A 542 21.26 -1.90 -2.63
N GLU A 543 21.26 -2.12 -3.94
CA GLU A 543 21.64 -1.12 -4.95
C GLU A 543 20.43 -0.63 -5.75
N MET A 544 20.44 0.65 -6.13
CA MET A 544 19.41 1.24 -7.00
C MET A 544 19.90 2.47 -7.76
N LEU A 545 19.27 2.75 -8.90
CA LEU A 545 19.38 4.03 -9.58
C LEU A 545 18.33 5.00 -9.02
N VAL A 546 18.77 6.19 -8.60
CA VAL A 546 17.94 7.26 -8.04
C VAL A 546 17.83 8.40 -9.05
N ARG A 547 16.60 8.81 -9.33
CA ARG A 547 16.27 10.06 -10.03
C ARG A 547 15.49 10.96 -9.07
N HIS A 548 15.96 12.19 -8.91
CA HIS A 548 15.36 13.22 -8.06
C HIS A 548 15.59 14.60 -8.70
N PRO A 549 14.73 15.63 -8.49
CA PRO A 549 14.78 16.86 -9.28
C PRO A 549 16.07 17.68 -9.16
N TYR A 550 16.77 17.62 -8.02
CA TYR A 550 18.09 18.26 -7.84
C TYR A 550 19.23 17.57 -8.60
N PHE A 551 19.05 16.31 -9.03
CA PHE A 551 20.12 15.53 -9.65
C PHE A 551 20.11 15.72 -11.18
N SER A 552 21.10 16.43 -11.70
CA SER A 552 21.31 16.65 -13.15
C SER A 552 21.40 15.34 -13.95
N GLN A 553 21.85 14.25 -13.31
CA GLN A 553 21.85 12.90 -13.87
C GLN A 553 21.39 11.89 -12.80
N PRO A 554 20.75 10.78 -13.20
CA PRO A 554 20.43 9.67 -12.30
C PRO A 554 21.70 9.07 -11.65
N LEU A 555 21.62 8.72 -10.37
CA LEU A 555 22.78 8.26 -9.58
C LEU A 555 22.57 6.85 -9.04
N PHE A 556 23.57 5.98 -9.19
CA PHE A 556 23.56 4.68 -8.51
C PHE A 556 23.95 4.88 -7.03
N VAL A 557 23.08 4.44 -6.13
CA VAL A 557 23.31 4.46 -4.68
C VAL A 557 23.18 3.07 -4.08
N ARG A 558 23.84 2.87 -2.95
CA ARG A 558 23.71 1.71 -2.08
C ARG A 558 22.98 2.12 -0.80
N PHE A 559 21.92 1.41 -0.45
CA PHE A 559 21.17 1.61 0.80
C PHE A 559 21.29 0.35 1.68
N PRO A 560 21.18 0.48 3.01
CA PRO A 560 21.34 -0.66 3.91
C PRO A 560 20.07 -1.49 3.98
N ARG A 561 20.19 -2.75 4.39
CA ARG A 561 19.04 -3.54 4.83
C ARG A 561 18.28 -2.80 5.95
N PRO A 562 16.96 -2.58 5.83
CA PRO A 562 16.16 -1.99 6.89
C PRO A 562 16.26 -2.75 8.21
N ALA A 563 16.37 -2.01 9.31
CA ALA A 563 16.41 -2.53 10.67
C ALA A 563 15.01 -2.95 11.19
N VAL A 564 14.25 -3.69 10.38
CA VAL A 564 12.95 -4.29 10.74
C VAL A 564 12.94 -5.79 10.49
N MET A 565 12.07 -6.51 11.18
CA MET A 565 11.81 -7.93 10.94
C MET A 565 11.12 -8.13 9.58
N ARG A 566 11.60 -9.10 8.79
CA ARG A 566 10.95 -9.49 7.53
C ARG A 566 9.72 -10.34 7.82
N GLY A 567 8.69 -10.26 6.98
CA GLY A 567 7.44 -11.02 7.14
C GLY A 567 7.64 -12.53 7.35
N GLN A 568 8.50 -13.16 6.53
CA GLN A 568 8.79 -14.59 6.65
C GLN A 568 9.47 -14.96 7.99
N ASP A 569 10.38 -14.12 8.49
CA ASP A 569 11.06 -14.36 9.76
C ASP A 569 10.10 -14.12 10.94
N GLY A 570 9.25 -13.09 10.83
CA GLY A 570 8.20 -12.79 11.79
C GLY A 570 7.18 -13.91 11.94
N LEU A 571 6.68 -14.46 10.83
CA LEU A 571 5.75 -15.61 10.85
C LEU A 571 6.38 -16.90 11.41
N ARG A 572 7.71 -17.04 11.34
CA ARG A 572 8.44 -18.17 11.96
C ARG A 572 8.66 -17.95 13.46
N HIS A 573 8.95 -16.72 13.88
CA HIS A 573 9.25 -16.39 15.27
C HIS A 573 7.98 -16.19 16.12
N PHE A 574 6.91 -15.69 15.48
CA PHE A 574 5.58 -15.48 16.04
C PHE A 574 4.56 -16.19 15.14
N PRO A 575 4.42 -17.52 15.24
CA PRO A 575 3.44 -18.26 14.45
C PRO A 575 2.02 -17.75 14.72
N PRO A 576 1.17 -17.58 13.70
CA PRO A 576 -0.23 -17.22 13.90
C PRO A 576 -0.94 -18.24 14.79
N GLU A 577 -1.75 -17.76 15.74
CA GLU A 577 -2.68 -18.63 16.46
C GLU A 577 -3.84 -19.06 15.52
N PRO A 578 -4.36 -20.28 15.69
CA PRO A 578 -5.57 -20.73 14.99
C PRO A 578 -6.80 -19.93 15.44
N ASP A 579 -7.85 -19.97 14.62
CA ASP A 579 -9.12 -19.31 14.92
C ASP A 579 -9.75 -19.84 16.21
N LYS A 580 -10.26 -18.91 17.02
CA LYS A 580 -10.85 -19.21 18.32
C LYS A 580 -12.32 -19.52 18.17
N SER A 581 -12.84 -20.38 19.06
CA SER A 581 -14.27 -20.61 19.22
C SER A 581 -14.99 -19.29 19.54
N LEU A 582 -16.30 -19.21 19.33
CA LEU A 582 -17.08 -18.00 19.67
C LEU A 582 -16.88 -17.59 21.14
N GLU A 583 -16.90 -18.54 22.07
CA GLU A 583 -16.67 -18.31 23.50
C GLU A 583 -15.26 -17.76 23.77
N ASP A 584 -14.23 -18.43 23.25
CA ASP A 584 -12.83 -18.04 23.46
C ASP A 584 -12.48 -16.72 22.79
N ALA A 585 -13.07 -16.44 21.62
CA ALA A 585 -12.89 -15.19 20.89
C ALA A 585 -13.56 -14.03 21.64
N VAL A 586 -14.81 -14.19 22.11
CA VAL A 586 -15.50 -13.16 22.90
C VAL A 586 -14.76 -12.89 24.20
N PHE A 587 -14.36 -13.94 24.92
CA PHE A 587 -13.54 -13.80 26.13
C PHE A 587 -12.21 -13.09 25.85
N ALA A 588 -11.48 -13.50 24.81
CA ALA A 588 -10.18 -12.91 24.47
C ALA A 588 -10.29 -11.43 24.06
N ASN A 589 -11.35 -11.05 23.33
CA ASN A 589 -11.61 -9.66 22.96
C ASN A 589 -11.97 -8.81 24.20
N LEU A 590 -12.93 -9.25 25.02
CA LEU A 590 -13.34 -8.51 26.23
C LEU A 590 -12.21 -8.38 27.26
N ARG A 591 -11.35 -9.40 27.38
CA ARG A 591 -10.19 -9.38 28.29
C ARG A 591 -9.14 -8.32 27.92
N GLN A 592 -9.12 -7.79 26.69
CA GLN A 592 -8.27 -6.66 26.33
C GLN A 592 -8.65 -5.38 27.09
N LEU A 593 -9.93 -5.24 27.49
CA LEU A 593 -10.43 -4.13 28.29
C LEU A 593 -10.31 -4.40 29.80
N ASP A 594 -10.43 -5.66 30.22
CA ASP A 594 -10.29 -6.08 31.62
C ASP A 594 -9.41 -7.34 31.75
N PRO A 595 -8.12 -7.20 32.12
CA PRO A 595 -7.21 -8.34 32.28
C PRO A 595 -7.64 -9.37 33.33
N ASN A 596 -8.49 -8.97 34.29
CA ASN A 596 -8.98 -9.77 35.41
C ASN A 596 -10.35 -10.42 35.13
N LEU A 597 -10.87 -10.30 33.91
CA LEU A 597 -12.14 -10.90 33.50
C LEU A 597 -12.13 -12.42 33.71
N ASP A 598 -13.16 -12.95 34.37
CA ASP A 598 -13.34 -14.40 34.56
C ASP A 598 -13.88 -15.05 33.28
N ARG A 599 -13.20 -16.12 32.81
CA ARG A 599 -13.62 -16.89 31.64
C ARG A 599 -14.93 -17.63 31.87
N ASN A 600 -15.13 -18.16 33.08
CA ASN A 600 -16.34 -18.95 33.37
C ASN A 600 -17.58 -18.05 33.38
N ALA A 601 -17.51 -16.87 34.02
CA ALA A 601 -18.60 -15.91 34.00
C ALA A 601 -18.98 -15.42 32.58
N VAL A 602 -18.01 -15.27 31.66
CA VAL A 602 -18.30 -14.95 30.25
C VAL A 602 -18.94 -16.15 29.53
N ALA A 603 -18.44 -17.37 29.76
CA ALA A 603 -19.01 -18.59 29.18
C ALA A 603 -20.47 -18.83 29.64
N ASP A 604 -20.77 -18.63 30.94
CA ASP A 604 -22.11 -18.75 31.49
C ASP A 604 -23.09 -17.75 30.86
N LEU A 605 -22.67 -16.49 30.69
CA LEU A 605 -23.47 -15.46 30.00
C LEU A 605 -23.74 -15.85 28.54
N ILE A 606 -22.71 -16.29 27.80
CA ILE A 606 -22.85 -16.78 26.42
C ILE A 606 -23.82 -17.97 26.37
N ALA A 607 -23.65 -18.97 27.23
CA ALA A 607 -24.50 -20.16 27.27
C ALA A 607 -25.98 -19.85 27.59
N SER A 608 -26.24 -18.75 28.32
CA SER A 608 -27.58 -18.25 28.66
C SER A 608 -28.26 -17.45 27.53
N ALA A 609 -27.48 -16.86 26.61
CA ALA A 609 -27.98 -16.04 25.51
C ALA A 609 -28.52 -16.90 24.35
N ARG A 610 -29.77 -17.31 24.47
CA ARG A 610 -30.46 -18.20 23.51
C ARG A 610 -31.77 -17.61 22.99
N TYR A 611 -32.10 -17.95 21.75
CA TYR A 611 -33.41 -17.68 21.16
C TYR A 611 -34.49 -18.59 21.77
N SER A 612 -35.75 -18.33 21.43
CA SER A 612 -36.92 -19.05 21.97
C SER A 612 -37.01 -20.53 21.57
N ASP A 613 -36.33 -20.92 20.49
CA ASP A 613 -36.16 -22.30 20.02
C ASP A 613 -35.04 -23.06 20.77
N GLY A 614 -34.23 -22.36 21.57
CA GLY A 614 -33.09 -22.91 22.30
C GLY A 614 -31.75 -22.81 21.56
N GLU A 615 -31.70 -22.29 20.32
CA GLU A 615 -30.45 -22.01 19.63
C GLU A 615 -29.66 -20.88 20.29
N LEU A 616 -28.34 -20.90 20.12
CA LEU A 616 -27.44 -19.86 20.64
C LEU A 616 -27.62 -18.58 19.83
N ALA A 617 -27.88 -17.45 20.49
CA ALA A 617 -28.10 -16.16 19.84
C ALA A 617 -26.78 -15.51 19.37
N LYS A 618 -26.09 -16.18 18.43
CA LYS A 618 -24.71 -15.86 18.02
C LYS A 618 -24.53 -14.40 17.61
N ASP A 619 -25.40 -13.89 16.75
CA ASP A 619 -25.27 -12.53 16.22
C ASP A 619 -25.51 -11.46 17.28
N GLU A 620 -26.46 -11.71 18.19
CA GLU A 620 -26.71 -10.87 19.37
C GLU A 620 -25.52 -10.86 20.36
N ILE A 621 -24.87 -12.02 20.56
CA ILE A 621 -23.64 -12.15 21.35
C ILE A 621 -22.48 -11.34 20.72
N ILE A 622 -22.33 -11.42 19.40
CA ILE A 622 -21.31 -10.70 18.64
C ILE A 622 -21.57 -9.19 18.69
N HIS A 623 -22.82 -8.75 18.45
CA HIS A 623 -23.22 -7.35 18.56
C HIS A 623 -23.00 -6.81 19.99
N ALA A 624 -23.36 -7.57 21.02
CA ALA A 624 -23.07 -7.23 22.41
C ALA A 624 -21.56 -7.08 22.68
N MET A 625 -20.71 -7.97 22.15
CA MET A 625 -19.26 -7.86 22.24
C MET A 625 -18.75 -6.59 21.54
N HIS A 626 -19.10 -6.35 20.27
CA HIS A 626 -18.68 -5.17 19.52
C HIS A 626 -19.11 -3.87 20.21
N LYS A 627 -20.33 -3.83 20.76
CA LYS A 627 -20.81 -2.68 21.53
C LYS A 627 -19.94 -2.39 22.74
N VAL A 628 -19.57 -3.41 23.54
CA VAL A 628 -18.66 -3.23 24.68
C VAL A 628 -17.26 -2.79 24.23
N LEU A 629 -16.74 -3.35 23.13
CA LEU A 629 -15.45 -2.96 22.55
C LEU A 629 -15.42 -1.50 22.04
N GLN A 630 -16.55 -0.96 21.60
CA GLN A 630 -16.71 0.44 21.18
C GLN A 630 -16.96 1.39 22.37
N GLU A 631 -17.80 1.00 23.33
CA GLU A 631 -18.07 1.78 24.55
C GLU A 631 -16.82 1.89 25.45
N ARG A 632 -15.92 0.90 25.42
CA ARG A 632 -14.69 0.79 26.23
C ARG A 632 -14.91 1.12 27.73
N PRO A 633 -15.83 0.41 28.42
CA PRO A 633 -16.06 0.62 29.85
C PRO A 633 -14.81 0.32 30.68
N ALA A 634 -14.76 0.88 31.89
CA ALA A 634 -13.60 0.72 32.78
C ALA A 634 -13.38 -0.75 33.20
N PRO A 635 -12.13 -1.15 33.51
CA PRO A 635 -11.85 -2.45 34.12
C PRO A 635 -12.73 -2.70 35.35
N GLY A 636 -13.26 -3.92 35.50
CA GLY A 636 -14.27 -4.29 36.49
C GLY A 636 -15.73 -3.99 36.09
N GLN A 637 -15.98 -3.24 35.01
CA GLN A 637 -17.33 -2.98 34.49
C GLN A 637 -17.64 -3.76 33.20
N VAL A 638 -16.63 -4.30 32.51
CA VAL A 638 -16.74 -5.00 31.22
C VAL A 638 -17.79 -6.12 31.24
N LEU A 639 -17.73 -7.01 32.24
CA LEU A 639 -18.68 -8.13 32.36
C LEU A 639 -20.14 -7.67 32.48
N ARG A 640 -20.41 -6.63 33.27
CA ARG A 640 -21.75 -6.05 33.46
C ARG A 640 -22.25 -5.29 32.23
N ALA A 641 -21.34 -4.65 31.49
CA ALA A 641 -21.66 -4.01 30.22
C ALA A 641 -22.07 -5.07 29.18
N PHE A 642 -21.36 -6.20 29.13
CA PHE A 642 -21.66 -7.32 28.26
C PHE A 642 -23.00 -7.98 28.62
N GLU A 643 -23.21 -8.33 29.90
CA GLU A 643 -24.49 -8.83 30.42
C GLU A 643 -25.68 -7.91 30.08
N ARG A 644 -25.50 -6.59 30.19
CA ARG A 644 -26.52 -5.59 29.85
C ARG A 644 -26.77 -5.47 28.34
N ALA A 645 -25.75 -5.75 27.52
CA ALA A 645 -25.84 -5.66 26.07
C ALA A 645 -26.44 -6.93 25.44
N LEU A 646 -26.35 -8.08 26.11
CA LEU A 646 -26.99 -9.32 25.68
C LEU A 646 -28.53 -9.23 25.70
N PRO A 647 -29.22 -9.96 24.80
CA PRO A 647 -30.68 -10.01 24.75
C PRO A 647 -31.19 -10.67 26.04
N LYS A 648 -32.12 -9.99 26.71
CA LYS A 648 -32.79 -10.58 27.87
C LYS A 648 -33.71 -11.70 27.40
N ALA A 649 -33.52 -12.90 27.92
CA ALA A 649 -34.43 -14.02 27.67
C ALA A 649 -35.88 -13.56 27.94
N PRO A 650 -36.83 -13.81 27.02
CA PRO A 650 -38.21 -13.45 27.26
C PRO A 650 -38.71 -14.17 28.52
N PRO A 651 -39.48 -13.50 29.40
CA PRO A 651 -39.97 -14.13 30.61
C PRO A 651 -40.78 -15.37 30.22
N ARG A 652 -40.40 -16.55 30.74
CA ARG A 652 -41.17 -17.78 30.56
C ARG A 652 -42.61 -17.48 30.97
N ARG A 653 -43.51 -17.51 29.99
CA ARG A 653 -44.95 -17.38 30.24
C ARG A 653 -45.38 -18.66 30.93
N GLU A 654 -45.41 -18.65 32.26
CA GLU A 654 -45.99 -19.74 33.03
C GLU A 654 -47.45 -19.90 32.60
N VAL A 655 -47.71 -20.97 31.84
CA VAL A 655 -49.07 -21.42 31.58
C VAL A 655 -49.57 -21.99 32.89
N SER A 656 -50.22 -21.16 33.68
CA SER A 656 -51.01 -21.59 34.83
C SER A 656 -51.96 -22.70 34.39
N SER A 657 -51.67 -23.93 34.79
CA SER A 657 -52.51 -25.10 34.57
C SER A 657 -53.75 -25.02 35.48
N SER A 658 -54.66 -24.09 35.16
CA SER A 658 -56.01 -24.11 35.73
C SER A 658 -56.77 -25.31 35.16
N PRO A 659 -57.23 -26.26 35.98
CA PRO A 659 -57.97 -27.41 35.49
C PRO A 659 -59.40 -27.00 35.15
N PHE A 660 -59.76 -27.04 33.87
CA PHE A 660 -61.17 -27.05 33.44
C PHE A 660 -61.56 -28.48 33.03
N PRO A 661 -62.63 -29.04 33.60
CA PRO A 661 -63.03 -30.43 33.34
C PRO A 661 -64.01 -30.49 32.17
N TYR A 662 -63.65 -31.17 31.09
CA TYR A 662 -64.65 -31.81 30.22
C TYR A 662 -64.14 -33.17 29.74
N ASP A 663 -64.91 -34.18 30.13
CA ASP A 663 -64.78 -35.58 29.76
C ASP A 663 -65.44 -35.80 28.39
N LEU A 664 -64.67 -36.34 27.42
CA LEU A 664 -65.20 -36.86 26.16
C LEU A 664 -64.43 -38.13 25.77
N THR A 665 -65.11 -39.26 25.99
CA THR A 665 -64.71 -40.62 25.65
C THR A 665 -64.41 -40.83 24.17
N GLU A 666 -63.38 -41.63 23.88
CA GLU A 666 -63.07 -42.13 22.53
C GLU A 666 -64.16 -43.09 22.00
N PRO A 667 -64.54 -43.01 20.71
CA PRO A 667 -65.32 -44.06 20.03
C PRO A 667 -64.38 -45.12 19.40
N PRO A 668 -64.82 -46.40 19.31
CA PRO A 668 -63.94 -47.51 18.95
C PRO A 668 -63.76 -47.72 17.44
N ILE A 669 -62.59 -48.24 17.06
CA ILE A 669 -62.28 -48.71 15.71
C ILE A 669 -63.04 -50.01 15.40
N LYS A 670 -63.66 -50.08 14.22
CA LYS A 670 -64.06 -51.32 13.55
C LYS A 670 -63.87 -51.15 12.04
N GLY A 671 -63.01 -51.99 11.45
CA GLY A 671 -62.90 -52.11 9.99
C GLY A 671 -63.91 -53.10 9.41
N LEU A 672 -63.95 -53.16 8.09
CA LEU A 672 -64.36 -54.31 7.28
C LEU A 672 -63.77 -54.13 5.88
N ASP A 673 -63.35 -55.24 5.30
CA ASP A 673 -62.72 -55.37 3.99
C ASP A 673 -63.77 -55.38 2.84
N ASP A 674 -63.34 -55.13 1.60
CA ASP A 674 -63.36 -56.12 0.50
C ASP A 674 -63.19 -55.51 -0.92
N GLU A 675 -62.14 -55.99 -1.59
CA GLU A 675 -62.00 -56.42 -3.01
C GLU A 675 -62.20 -55.50 -4.26
N ASP A 676 -61.23 -55.68 -5.19
CA ASP A 676 -61.22 -55.54 -6.66
C ASP A 676 -61.46 -54.17 -7.35
N ASP A 677 -60.72 -53.76 -8.38
CA ASP A 677 -60.33 -54.52 -9.59
C ASP A 677 -59.06 -53.97 -10.33
N PHE A 678 -58.52 -54.82 -11.20
CA PHE A 678 -57.26 -54.87 -11.97
C PHE A 678 -56.68 -53.61 -12.69
N GLY A 679 -55.37 -53.68 -12.98
CA GLY A 679 -54.72 -52.85 -14.02
C GLY A 679 -53.19 -52.98 -14.12
N ALA A 680 -52.67 -54.09 -14.64
CA ALA A 680 -51.22 -54.34 -14.77
C ALA A 680 -50.53 -53.61 -15.93
N LEU A 681 -49.21 -53.41 -15.83
CA LEU A 681 -48.23 -53.77 -16.88
C LEU A 681 -46.81 -53.87 -16.29
N GLU A 682 -46.01 -54.74 -16.91
CA GLU A 682 -44.79 -55.38 -16.39
C GLU A 682 -43.54 -54.94 -17.19
N ASP A 683 -42.36 -55.40 -16.76
CA ASP A 683 -41.07 -55.50 -17.51
C ASP A 683 -40.35 -54.17 -17.92
N ASP A 684 -39.01 -54.08 -17.97
CA ASP A 684 -37.97 -55.08 -17.70
C ASP A 684 -36.61 -54.46 -17.26
N LEU A 685 -35.79 -55.35 -16.68
CA LEU A 685 -34.34 -55.43 -16.38
C LEU A 685 -33.33 -54.36 -16.89
N TYR A 686 -32.28 -53.99 -16.12
CA TYR A 686 -30.86 -54.49 -16.16
C TYR A 686 -30.29 -54.66 -17.61
N GLU A 687 -29.05 -54.31 -17.96
CA GLU A 687 -27.79 -54.27 -17.19
C GLU A 687 -26.71 -53.38 -17.88
N ASP A 688 -25.51 -53.35 -17.29
CA ASP A 688 -24.27 -52.62 -17.62
C ASP A 688 -23.78 -52.64 -19.10
N GLU A 689 -23.01 -51.63 -19.51
CA GLU A 689 -21.54 -51.76 -19.77
C GLU A 689 -20.87 -50.45 -20.25
N ASP A 690 -19.57 -50.41 -20.03
CA ASP A 690 -18.60 -49.32 -20.02
C ASP A 690 -18.33 -48.52 -21.33
N ASP A 691 -17.62 -47.42 -21.10
CA ASP A 691 -16.43 -46.97 -21.84
C ASP A 691 -16.47 -45.96 -23.02
N GLU A 692 -15.30 -45.31 -23.13
CA GLU A 692 -14.73 -44.49 -24.22
C GLU A 692 -15.10 -43.00 -24.43
N GLU A 693 -14.07 -42.20 -24.10
CA GLU A 693 -13.53 -41.04 -24.84
C GLU A 693 -14.29 -39.71 -24.94
N ASN A 694 -13.83 -38.78 -24.10
CA ASN A 694 -13.78 -37.34 -24.39
C ASN A 694 -12.65 -37.02 -25.39
N PRO A 695 -12.96 -36.33 -26.50
CA PRO A 695 -12.02 -35.37 -27.07
C PRO A 695 -12.65 -33.99 -27.34
N PHE A 696 -12.08 -32.97 -26.68
CA PHE A 696 -12.06 -31.54 -27.07
C PHE A 696 -13.39 -30.83 -27.36
N LEU A 697 -13.79 -29.94 -26.43
CA LEU A 697 -14.17 -28.54 -26.73
C LEU A 697 -14.00 -27.62 -25.52
#